data_AF-A0A1B9I219-F1
#
_entry.id   AF-A0A1B9I219-F1
#
_cell.length_a   1.000
_cell.length_b   1.000
_cell.length_c   1.000
_cell.angle_alpha   90.00
_cell.angle_beta   90.00
_cell.angle_gamma   90.00
#
_symmetry.space_group_name_H-M   'P 1'
#
loop_
_entity.id
_entity.type
_entity.pdbx_description
1 polymer ?
#
loop_
_entity_poly.entity_id
_entity_poly.type
_entity_poly.pdbx_seq_one_letter_code
_entity_poly.pdbx_strand_id
1 'polypeptide(L)'
;MADPAYTQQAAENPSSIALSAEKEAEFERITRGLQEYTGGDIIRKVLSENRTVKAYWGTAPTGRPHIAYCVPLVKIADFLTAGVHVKILLADLHAFLDASKSSLQTVQYRVKYYSILLKTVFTVLGVPVDKLEFVTGSSYQFKADYTLDVYKFHALTSVREAEHAGADVVKESESPLMSSMMYPGLQSLDEQYLDVDFQFGGVDQRKIFMYAAHFLPRLGYAKRAHLMNAMVPGLSGGKMSASDPKSKIDFLAQPADIKASIKAALCPPGEIENNGVVAFIKAVLIPIQALRNEQATTKGEKPPVGEGSFVSEGAPEGTLFSISRPEKFGGNVHFKSYEELEKAYIAEEVHPGDLKSAVTEALIQLLAPIRKAFDEDEEWQEIERLAYPSASAAPVVADKKVKKKDVRKSAPTEEERAALRAAKEKEKAEKAAAKATAEGHPLKPAELQQSSASAAAAGPAIVASGSRSSTSCVTSTDLPKLKLLAKGKVRDIYSLPAPEDQDKLLFVATDRMSAFDVIMNNGIPSKGITLTTLSLFWFDKLKNIIPNHVLTPSPASCLASPSDSWSEFPRSLDEYRDQLEGRSMIVKKCEVVKIEAIVRGYITGSAWSEYKKSQTVHGIEMPEGLVESEKLPEPLFTPSTKADQGEHDENIHPDKVKDICGPELAEQFEKVAIRLYTEASEYALERGLILADTKFEFGLLADPTKPNEKPQLILIDEVLTPDSSRYWSASNYVKGKPQASFDKQYLRDWLISEGLKAKEDVTLPEHVVEETRRKYEEARDRVMGLGQFAN
;
A
#
# COMPACT_ATOMS: atom_id res chain seq x y z
N MET A 1 -6.38 31.66 -15.79
CA MET A 1 -5.68 32.59 -16.70
C MET A 1 -4.56 31.79 -17.34
N ALA A 2 -4.57 31.62 -18.67
CA ALA A 2 -3.64 30.76 -19.39
C ALA A 2 -2.25 31.42 -19.49
N ASP A 3 -1.19 30.65 -19.24
CA ASP A 3 0.21 31.08 -19.38
C ASP A 3 0.56 31.22 -20.88
N PRO A 4 1.01 32.41 -21.36
CA PRO A 4 1.30 32.65 -22.78
C PRO A 4 2.47 31.82 -23.35
N ALA A 5 3.26 31.17 -22.50
CA ALA A 5 4.47 30.45 -22.92
C ALA A 5 4.20 29.23 -23.83
N TYR A 6 2.95 28.76 -23.93
CA TYR A 6 2.55 27.64 -24.80
C TYR A 6 1.60 28.02 -25.93
N THR A 7 1.33 29.32 -26.14
CA THR A 7 0.39 29.80 -27.17
C THR A 7 1.11 30.71 -28.18
N GLN A 8 2.14 30.19 -28.85
CA GLN A 8 2.64 30.82 -30.09
C GLN A 8 3.47 29.84 -30.92
N GLN A 9 2.77 29.03 -31.72
CA GLN A 9 3.22 28.71 -33.07
C GLN A 9 1.98 28.64 -33.96
N ALA A 10 2.01 29.49 -34.98
CA ALA A 10 0.92 29.76 -35.88
C ALA A 10 0.40 28.49 -36.56
N ALA A 11 -0.90 28.48 -36.83
CA ALA A 11 -1.54 27.55 -37.74
C ALA A 11 -0.81 27.57 -39.09
N GLU A 12 -0.01 26.54 -39.38
CA GLU A 12 0.46 26.25 -40.73
C GLU A 12 -0.69 25.60 -41.51
N ASN A 13 -0.91 26.09 -42.74
CA ASN A 13 -1.98 25.72 -43.65
C ASN A 13 -2.10 24.18 -43.85
N PRO A 14 -3.31 23.58 -43.75
CA PRO A 14 -3.50 22.13 -43.87
C PRO A 14 -3.29 21.49 -45.27
N SER A 15 -2.72 22.16 -46.28
CA SER A 15 -2.93 21.74 -47.69
C SER A 15 -1.74 21.90 -48.65
N SER A 16 -0.70 21.07 -48.56
CA SER A 16 0.39 21.09 -49.57
C SER A 16 0.74 19.75 -50.23
N ILE A 17 0.30 18.60 -49.69
CA ILE A 17 0.62 17.28 -50.26
C ILE A 17 -0.66 16.65 -50.81
N ALA A 18 -0.80 16.62 -52.13
CA ALA A 18 -1.91 15.97 -52.81
C ALA A 18 -1.74 14.44 -52.77
N LEU A 19 -2.80 13.73 -52.39
CA LEU A 19 -2.85 12.27 -52.36
C LEU A 19 -3.71 11.73 -53.51
N SER A 20 -3.52 10.46 -53.89
CA SER A 20 -4.48 9.76 -54.74
C SER A 20 -5.80 9.55 -53.99
N ALA A 21 -6.90 9.30 -54.70
CA ALA A 21 -8.21 9.07 -54.07
C ALA A 21 -8.19 7.91 -53.05
N GLU A 22 -7.42 6.85 -53.35
CA GLU A 22 -7.22 5.72 -52.44
C GLU A 22 -6.48 6.14 -51.16
N LYS A 23 -5.42 6.93 -51.29
CA LYS A 23 -4.63 7.43 -50.16
C LYS A 23 -5.36 8.51 -49.36
N GLU A 24 -6.24 9.27 -49.99
CA GLU A 24 -7.12 10.21 -49.29
C GLU A 24 -8.13 9.45 -48.42
N ALA A 25 -8.71 8.36 -48.92
CA ALA A 25 -9.59 7.50 -48.12
C ALA A 25 -8.85 6.82 -46.95
N GLU A 26 -7.57 6.43 -47.13
CA GLU A 26 -6.72 5.96 -46.02
C GLU A 26 -6.51 7.05 -44.97
N PHE A 27 -6.18 8.28 -45.37
CA PHE A 27 -5.99 9.42 -44.45
C PHE A 27 -7.27 9.80 -43.70
N GLU A 28 -8.42 9.84 -44.39
CA GLU A 28 -9.72 10.08 -43.78
C GLU A 28 -10.06 9.00 -42.75
N ARG A 29 -9.81 7.72 -43.06
CA ARG A 29 -10.01 6.63 -42.10
C ARG A 29 -9.07 6.73 -40.90
N ILE A 30 -7.81 7.12 -41.11
CA ILE A 30 -6.86 7.37 -40.01
C ILE A 30 -7.37 8.50 -39.09
N THR A 31 -7.93 9.56 -39.65
CA THR A 31 -8.30 10.77 -38.88
C THR A 31 -9.75 10.83 -38.41
N ARG A 32 -10.66 9.98 -38.93
CA ARG A 32 -12.09 10.01 -38.55
C ARG A 32 -12.30 9.76 -37.07
N GLY A 33 -13.29 10.44 -36.48
CA GLY A 33 -13.71 10.23 -35.09
C GLY A 33 -12.72 10.69 -34.01
N LEU A 34 -11.60 11.31 -34.39
CA LEU A 34 -10.68 11.94 -33.45
C LEU A 34 -11.24 13.28 -32.96
N GLN A 35 -10.90 13.66 -31.73
CA GLN A 35 -11.21 14.99 -31.21
C GLN A 35 -10.21 16.02 -31.74
N GLU A 36 -8.93 15.63 -31.81
CA GLU A 36 -7.84 16.48 -32.26
C GLU A 36 -6.76 15.60 -32.90
N TYR A 37 -6.04 16.15 -33.90
CA TYR A 37 -4.76 15.60 -34.33
C TYR A 37 -3.81 16.72 -34.71
N THR A 38 -2.51 16.44 -34.64
CA THR A 38 -1.44 17.34 -35.07
C THR A 38 -0.45 16.59 -35.97
N GLY A 39 0.25 17.31 -36.85
CA GLY A 39 1.23 16.69 -37.76
C GLY A 39 0.60 15.89 -38.92
N GLY A 40 -0.61 16.25 -39.36
CA GLY A 40 -1.28 15.53 -40.47
C GLY A 40 -0.48 15.52 -41.78
N ASP A 41 0.36 16.53 -41.99
CA ASP A 41 1.33 16.62 -43.09
C ASP A 41 2.37 15.49 -43.07
N ILE A 42 2.80 15.03 -41.89
CA ILE A 42 3.73 13.89 -41.74
C ILE A 42 3.06 12.63 -42.28
N ILE A 43 1.80 12.38 -41.90
CA ILE A 43 1.04 11.21 -42.37
C ILE A 43 0.81 11.31 -43.88
N ARG A 44 0.37 12.48 -44.37
CA ARG A 44 0.18 12.71 -45.81
C ARG A 44 1.47 12.47 -46.60
N LYS A 45 2.61 12.92 -46.09
CA LYS A 45 3.91 12.67 -46.72
C LYS A 45 4.21 11.18 -46.85
N VAL A 46 4.07 10.41 -45.77
CA VAL A 46 4.31 8.95 -45.78
C VAL A 46 3.38 8.24 -46.77
N LEU A 47 2.09 8.64 -46.81
CA LEU A 47 1.12 8.11 -47.77
C LEU A 47 1.48 8.45 -49.23
N SER A 48 1.94 9.68 -49.48
CA SER A 48 2.36 10.13 -50.82
C SER A 48 3.59 9.36 -51.35
N GLU A 49 4.44 8.88 -50.45
CA GLU A 49 5.61 8.05 -50.75
C GLU A 49 5.26 6.55 -50.90
N ASN A 50 3.96 6.19 -50.82
CA ASN A 50 3.47 4.81 -50.82
C ASN A 50 4.13 3.91 -49.75
N ARG A 51 4.59 4.52 -48.65
CA ARG A 51 5.12 3.80 -47.51
C ARG A 51 4.00 3.41 -46.56
N THR A 52 4.18 2.28 -45.88
CA THR A 52 3.29 1.88 -44.77
C THR A 52 3.47 2.84 -43.61
N VAL A 53 2.39 3.51 -43.20
CA VAL A 53 2.36 4.35 -42.01
C VAL A 53 2.53 3.48 -40.77
N LYS A 54 3.37 3.91 -39.83
CA LYS A 54 3.64 3.23 -38.56
C LYS A 54 3.08 4.04 -37.40
N ALA A 55 2.36 3.37 -36.51
CA ALA A 55 1.74 3.98 -35.35
C ALA A 55 2.10 3.22 -34.08
N TYR A 56 2.05 3.90 -32.94
CA TYR A 56 1.87 3.18 -31.68
C TYR A 56 0.80 3.77 -30.79
N TRP A 57 0.24 2.90 -29.96
CA TRP A 57 -0.60 3.22 -28.82
C TRP A 57 0.01 2.57 -27.57
N GLY A 58 0.21 3.38 -26.53
CA GLY A 58 0.74 2.92 -25.26
C GLY A 58 -0.37 2.61 -24.26
N THR A 59 -0.26 1.48 -23.56
CA THR A 59 -1.08 1.18 -22.39
C THR A 59 -0.20 0.66 -21.26
N ALA A 60 -0.32 1.29 -20.09
CA ALA A 60 0.36 0.84 -18.87
C ALA A 60 -0.40 -0.35 -18.25
N PRO A 61 0.23 -1.52 -18.05
CA PRO A 61 -0.42 -2.68 -17.40
C PRO A 61 -0.60 -2.48 -15.89
N THR A 62 -1.57 -1.63 -15.50
CA THR A 62 -1.89 -1.29 -14.11
C THR A 62 -3.12 -2.06 -13.62
N GLY A 63 -4.32 -1.48 -13.69
CA GLY A 63 -5.56 -2.17 -13.32
C GLY A 63 -6.06 -3.15 -14.37
N ARG A 64 -7.18 -3.83 -14.10
CA ARG A 64 -7.88 -4.59 -15.16
C ARG A 64 -8.42 -3.62 -16.22
N PRO A 65 -8.23 -3.88 -17.53
CA PRO A 65 -8.89 -3.14 -18.59
C PRO A 65 -10.41 -3.26 -18.47
N HIS A 66 -11.08 -2.14 -18.68
CA HIS A 66 -12.54 -2.02 -18.67
C HIS A 66 -13.06 -1.61 -20.05
N ILE A 67 -14.38 -1.66 -20.25
CA ILE A 67 -15.04 -1.43 -21.55
C ILE A 67 -14.70 -0.09 -22.22
N ALA A 68 -14.23 0.93 -21.48
CA ALA A 68 -13.73 2.17 -22.08
C ALA A 68 -12.54 1.94 -23.03
N TYR A 69 -11.77 0.86 -22.85
CA TYR A 69 -10.72 0.45 -23.79
C TYR A 69 -11.29 0.16 -25.19
N CYS A 70 -12.58 -0.14 -25.34
CA CYS A 70 -13.17 -0.29 -26.67
C CYS A 70 -13.04 0.98 -27.51
N VAL A 71 -12.98 2.17 -26.91
CA VAL A 71 -12.84 3.45 -27.63
C VAL A 71 -11.51 3.50 -28.41
N PRO A 72 -10.33 3.39 -27.77
CA PRO A 72 -9.07 3.32 -28.52
C PRO A 72 -8.98 2.06 -29.40
N LEU A 73 -9.55 0.91 -29.00
CA LEU A 73 -9.46 -0.31 -29.80
C LEU A 73 -10.24 -0.23 -31.12
N VAL A 74 -11.41 0.44 -31.13
CA VAL A 74 -12.14 0.75 -32.36
C VAL A 74 -11.31 1.64 -33.27
N LYS A 75 -10.60 2.64 -32.73
CA LYS A 75 -9.74 3.50 -33.54
C LYS A 75 -8.51 2.75 -34.08
N ILE A 76 -7.96 1.81 -33.30
CA ILE A 76 -6.90 0.92 -33.79
C ILE A 76 -7.41 0.01 -34.91
N ALA A 77 -8.68 -0.42 -34.86
CA ALA A 77 -9.30 -1.15 -35.96
C ALA A 77 -9.34 -0.32 -37.25
N ASP A 78 -9.65 0.99 -37.16
CA ASP A 78 -9.56 1.90 -38.30
C ASP A 78 -8.15 1.95 -38.88
N PHE A 79 -7.13 2.06 -38.02
CA PHE A 79 -5.73 2.11 -38.45
C PHE A 79 -5.32 0.83 -39.19
N LEU A 80 -5.61 -0.34 -38.61
CA LEU A 80 -5.29 -1.63 -39.23
C LEU A 80 -6.02 -1.80 -40.57
N THR A 81 -7.29 -1.38 -40.65
CA THR A 81 -8.08 -1.43 -41.88
C THR A 81 -7.59 -0.41 -42.93
N ALA A 82 -7.02 0.72 -42.51
CA ALA A 82 -6.31 1.67 -43.39
C ALA A 82 -4.90 1.17 -43.77
N GLY A 83 -4.49 -0.01 -43.33
CA GLY A 83 -3.22 -0.63 -43.66
C GLY A 83 -2.02 -0.12 -42.85
N VAL A 84 -2.26 0.64 -41.79
CA VAL A 84 -1.24 1.13 -40.85
C VAL A 84 -0.62 -0.06 -40.10
N HIS A 85 0.69 -0.04 -39.91
CA HIS A 85 1.37 -0.95 -39.00
C HIS A 85 1.25 -0.40 -37.57
N VAL A 86 0.48 -1.09 -36.73
CA VAL A 86 0.19 -0.62 -35.36
C VAL A 86 1.00 -1.41 -34.34
N LYS A 87 1.73 -0.68 -33.50
CA LYS A 87 2.42 -1.21 -32.33
C LYS A 87 1.63 -0.91 -31.07
N ILE A 88 1.32 -1.91 -30.27
CA ILE A 88 0.78 -1.75 -28.92
C ILE A 88 1.94 -1.87 -27.94
N LEU A 89 2.30 -0.75 -27.32
CA LEU A 89 3.31 -0.72 -26.26
C LEU A 89 2.65 -1.11 -24.94
N LEU A 90 2.99 -2.29 -24.44
CA LEU A 90 2.73 -2.73 -23.08
C LEU A 90 3.78 -2.08 -22.17
N ALA A 91 3.46 -0.89 -21.69
CA ALA A 91 4.38 0.01 -20.99
C ALA A 91 4.58 -0.43 -19.53
N ASP A 92 5.27 -1.55 -19.32
CA ASP A 92 5.51 -2.17 -18.02
C ASP A 92 6.37 -1.32 -17.08
N LEU A 93 7.44 -0.70 -17.60
CA LEU A 93 8.22 0.25 -16.83
C LEU A 93 7.38 1.46 -16.40
N HIS A 94 6.56 2.00 -17.31
CA HIS A 94 5.64 3.11 -17.00
C HIS A 94 4.61 2.71 -15.95
N ALA A 95 4.07 1.48 -16.03
CA ALA A 95 3.17 0.95 -15.01
C ALA A 95 3.84 0.87 -13.64
N PHE A 96 5.14 0.58 -13.57
CA PHE A 96 5.89 0.64 -12.31
C PHE A 96 6.14 2.09 -11.83
N LEU A 97 6.49 3.00 -12.75
CA LEU A 97 6.83 4.39 -12.43
C LEU A 97 5.64 5.26 -12.01
N ASP A 98 4.43 4.95 -12.46
CA ASP A 98 3.18 5.66 -12.14
C ASP A 98 2.65 5.36 -10.71
N ALA A 99 3.57 5.35 -9.73
CA ALA A 99 3.30 5.10 -8.32
C ALA A 99 2.41 3.87 -8.06
N SER A 100 2.49 2.85 -8.92
CA SER A 100 1.59 1.72 -8.82
C SER A 100 1.98 0.84 -7.63
N LYS A 101 0.97 0.30 -6.94
CA LYS A 101 1.12 -0.64 -5.81
C LYS A 101 1.72 -2.01 -6.21
N SER A 102 2.34 -2.10 -7.39
CA SER A 102 2.62 -3.36 -8.09
C SER A 102 4.12 -3.56 -8.23
N SER A 103 4.61 -4.74 -7.83
CA SER A 103 5.99 -5.11 -8.07
C SER A 103 6.22 -5.31 -9.57
N LEU A 104 7.48 -5.18 -10.02
CA LEU A 104 7.84 -5.51 -11.41
C LEU A 104 7.40 -6.93 -11.80
N GLN A 105 7.47 -7.89 -10.85
CA GLN A 105 7.00 -9.26 -11.09
C GLN A 105 5.49 -9.30 -11.36
N THR A 106 4.67 -8.62 -10.55
CA THR A 106 3.22 -8.52 -10.80
C THR A 106 2.93 -7.85 -12.14
N VAL A 107 3.69 -6.80 -12.50
CA VAL A 107 3.54 -6.13 -13.79
C VAL A 107 3.84 -7.07 -14.95
N GLN A 108 4.82 -7.97 -14.85
CA GLN A 108 5.07 -8.96 -15.91
C GLN A 108 3.88 -9.89 -16.15
N TYR A 109 3.15 -10.32 -15.11
CA TYR A 109 1.91 -11.08 -15.29
C TYR A 109 0.81 -10.22 -15.93
N ARG A 110 0.72 -8.93 -15.57
CA ARG A 110 -0.21 -8.00 -16.20
C ARG A 110 0.09 -7.75 -17.68
N VAL A 111 1.37 -7.67 -18.07
CA VAL A 111 1.78 -7.63 -19.49
C VAL A 111 1.22 -8.82 -20.25
N LYS A 112 1.38 -10.03 -19.71
CA LYS A 112 0.82 -11.26 -20.31
C LYS A 112 -0.71 -11.18 -20.39
N TYR A 113 -1.37 -10.80 -19.30
CA TYR A 113 -2.83 -10.67 -19.25
C TYR A 113 -3.35 -9.67 -20.31
N TYR A 114 -2.76 -8.48 -20.38
CA TYR A 114 -3.11 -7.44 -21.36
C TYR A 114 -2.87 -7.93 -22.79
N SER A 115 -1.73 -8.58 -23.05
CA SER A 115 -1.44 -9.15 -24.37
C SER A 115 -2.51 -10.14 -24.82
N ILE A 116 -2.87 -11.11 -23.97
CA ILE A 116 -3.89 -12.13 -24.31
C ILE A 116 -5.26 -11.46 -24.48
N LEU A 117 -5.68 -10.65 -23.50
CA LEU A 117 -6.98 -9.98 -23.53
C LEU A 117 -7.16 -9.12 -24.79
N LEU A 118 -6.19 -8.24 -25.09
CA LEU A 118 -6.29 -7.33 -26.23
C LEU A 118 -6.31 -8.08 -27.56
N LYS A 119 -5.49 -9.13 -27.73
CA LYS A 119 -5.54 -10.01 -28.91
C LYS A 119 -6.91 -10.66 -29.07
N THR A 120 -7.48 -11.16 -27.98
CA THR A 120 -8.83 -11.74 -27.97
C THR A 120 -9.87 -10.69 -28.37
N VAL A 121 -9.79 -9.46 -27.85
CA VAL A 121 -10.72 -8.37 -28.23
C VAL A 121 -10.61 -8.04 -29.72
N PHE A 122 -9.41 -7.88 -30.27
CA PHE A 122 -9.25 -7.63 -31.72
C PHE A 122 -9.80 -8.76 -32.59
N THR A 123 -9.61 -10.00 -32.16
CA THR A 123 -10.15 -11.18 -32.83
C THR A 123 -11.69 -11.16 -32.82
N VAL A 124 -12.30 -10.82 -31.68
CA VAL A 124 -13.77 -10.67 -31.55
C VAL A 124 -14.32 -9.51 -32.38
N LEU A 125 -13.55 -8.44 -32.55
CA LEU A 125 -13.90 -7.32 -33.44
C LEU A 125 -13.66 -7.63 -34.93
N GLY A 126 -13.15 -8.81 -35.27
CA GLY A 126 -12.91 -9.24 -36.66
C GLY A 126 -11.80 -8.46 -37.36
N VAL A 127 -10.90 -7.84 -36.60
CA VAL A 127 -9.87 -6.95 -37.14
C VAL A 127 -8.65 -7.77 -37.59
N PRO A 128 -8.09 -7.50 -38.78
CA PRO A 128 -6.86 -8.13 -39.22
C PRO A 128 -5.69 -7.77 -38.30
N VAL A 129 -5.09 -8.79 -37.67
CA VAL A 129 -3.98 -8.63 -36.70
C VAL A 129 -2.59 -8.86 -37.31
N ASP A 130 -2.48 -9.06 -38.63
CA ASP A 130 -1.21 -9.27 -39.34
C ASP A 130 -0.29 -8.05 -39.26
N LYS A 131 -0.87 -6.85 -39.16
CA LYS A 131 -0.17 -5.58 -38.97
C LYS A 131 -0.22 -5.07 -37.53
N LEU A 132 -0.53 -5.94 -36.57
CA LEU A 132 -0.56 -5.63 -35.15
C LEU A 132 0.64 -6.26 -34.44
N GLU A 133 1.50 -5.42 -33.89
CA GLU A 133 2.68 -5.84 -33.12
C GLU A 133 2.49 -5.47 -31.63
N PHE A 134 2.78 -6.39 -30.72
CA PHE A 134 2.86 -6.09 -29.28
C PHE A 134 4.32 -5.95 -28.87
N VAL A 135 4.65 -4.84 -28.21
CA VAL A 135 6.02 -4.54 -27.73
C VAL A 135 5.96 -4.28 -26.24
N THR A 136 6.84 -4.91 -25.46
CA THR A 136 6.98 -4.65 -24.02
C THR A 136 8.03 -3.57 -23.79
N GLY A 137 7.74 -2.54 -22.98
CA GLY A 137 8.66 -1.40 -22.75
C GLY A 137 10.06 -1.82 -22.28
N SER A 138 10.13 -2.69 -21.28
CA SER A 138 11.39 -3.24 -20.75
C SER A 138 12.26 -3.96 -21.77
N SER A 139 11.73 -4.36 -22.93
CA SER A 139 12.52 -5.01 -23.99
C SER A 139 13.55 -4.08 -24.66
N TYR A 140 13.40 -2.76 -24.52
CA TYR A 140 14.34 -1.78 -25.06
C TYR A 140 14.68 -0.64 -24.10
N GLN A 141 13.82 -0.28 -23.15
CA GLN A 141 13.98 0.90 -22.29
C GLN A 141 15.17 0.79 -21.30
N PHE A 142 15.72 -0.42 -21.11
CA PHE A 142 16.94 -0.64 -20.32
C PHE A 142 18.24 -0.65 -21.13
N LYS A 143 18.16 -0.50 -22.46
CA LYS A 143 19.35 -0.50 -23.32
C LYS A 143 20.15 0.77 -23.10
N ALA A 144 21.47 0.67 -23.30
CA ALA A 144 22.40 1.76 -23.06
C ALA A 144 22.07 3.02 -23.88
N ASP A 145 21.72 2.85 -25.16
CA ASP A 145 21.38 3.96 -26.05
C ASP A 145 20.12 4.70 -25.57
N TYR A 146 19.08 3.94 -25.20
CA TYR A 146 17.85 4.51 -24.64
C TYR A 146 18.11 5.27 -23.35
N THR A 147 18.86 4.67 -22.43
CA THR A 147 19.23 5.29 -21.15
C THR A 147 20.03 6.57 -21.35
N LEU A 148 20.96 6.57 -22.31
CA LEU A 148 21.73 7.77 -22.66
C LEU A 148 20.81 8.87 -23.21
N ASP A 149 19.83 8.53 -24.03
CA ASP A 149 18.87 9.51 -24.52
C ASP A 149 17.92 10.00 -23.43
N VAL A 150 17.56 9.18 -22.45
CA VAL A 150 16.85 9.64 -21.23
C VAL A 150 17.68 10.72 -20.53
N TYR A 151 18.98 10.52 -20.35
CA TYR A 151 19.85 11.55 -19.76
C TYR A 151 19.92 12.81 -20.61
N LYS A 152 20.08 12.69 -21.95
CA LYS A 152 20.09 13.86 -22.84
C LYS A 152 18.75 14.61 -22.80
N PHE A 153 17.64 13.89 -22.80
CA PHE A 153 16.30 14.46 -22.79
C PHE A 153 16.05 15.24 -21.50
N HIS A 154 16.43 14.67 -20.34
CA HIS A 154 16.30 15.35 -19.05
C HIS A 154 17.32 16.46 -18.83
N ALA A 155 18.46 16.44 -19.53
CA ALA A 155 19.38 17.58 -19.56
C ALA A 155 18.84 18.78 -20.36
N LEU A 156 17.85 18.55 -21.24
CA LEU A 156 17.24 19.58 -22.10
C LEU A 156 15.92 20.13 -21.55
N THR A 157 15.38 19.55 -20.49
CA THR A 157 14.05 19.84 -19.96
C THR A 157 14.12 20.29 -18.51
N SER A 158 13.30 21.25 -18.12
CA SER A 158 13.18 21.68 -16.72
C SER A 158 12.18 20.81 -15.96
N VAL A 159 12.31 20.78 -14.63
CA VAL A 159 11.35 20.11 -13.73
C VAL A 159 9.93 20.61 -13.97
N ARG A 160 9.75 21.93 -14.10
CA ARG A 160 8.44 22.55 -14.34
C ARG A 160 7.80 22.09 -15.65
N GLU A 161 8.59 21.94 -16.71
CA GLU A 161 8.08 21.46 -18.00
C GLU A 161 7.68 19.98 -17.93
N ALA A 162 8.46 19.16 -17.24
CA ALA A 162 8.14 17.74 -17.02
C ALA A 162 6.87 17.57 -16.16
N GLU A 163 6.74 18.31 -15.06
CA GLU A 163 5.54 18.33 -14.23
C GLU A 163 4.31 18.79 -15.01
N HIS A 164 4.44 19.87 -15.78
CA HIS A 164 3.37 20.35 -16.63
C HIS A 164 2.94 19.30 -17.67
N ALA A 165 3.90 18.63 -18.30
CA ALA A 165 3.63 17.60 -19.28
C ALA A 165 2.87 16.41 -18.68
N GLY A 166 3.22 15.99 -17.46
CA GLY A 166 2.64 14.83 -16.78
C GLY A 166 1.31 15.07 -16.06
N ALA A 167 0.89 16.33 -15.85
CA ALA A 167 -0.19 16.68 -14.91
C ALA A 167 -1.54 15.96 -15.11
N ASP A 168 -1.93 15.64 -16.35
CA ASP A 168 -3.25 15.00 -16.62
C ASP A 168 -3.16 13.46 -16.71
N VAL A 169 -1.95 12.90 -16.64
CA VAL A 169 -1.65 11.49 -16.91
C VAL A 169 -1.07 10.81 -15.68
N VAL A 170 -0.05 11.42 -15.08
CA VAL A 170 0.63 10.88 -13.89
C VAL A 170 -0.18 11.23 -12.66
N LYS A 171 -0.29 10.28 -11.74
CA LYS A 171 -1.05 10.49 -10.50
C LYS A 171 -0.48 11.64 -9.67
N GLU A 172 -1.31 12.67 -9.43
CA GLU A 172 -0.98 13.77 -8.53
C GLU A 172 -0.81 13.27 -7.08
N SER A 173 0.17 13.82 -6.38
CA SER A 173 0.52 13.52 -5.00
C SER A 173 1.00 14.80 -4.32
N GLU A 174 0.70 14.97 -3.03
CA GLU A 174 1.23 16.07 -2.21
C GLU A 174 2.77 16.02 -2.09
N SER A 175 3.35 14.85 -2.36
CA SER A 175 4.80 14.64 -2.48
C SER A 175 5.09 13.86 -3.76
N PRO A 176 5.24 14.54 -4.92
CA PRO A 176 5.47 13.88 -6.19
C PRO A 176 6.83 13.17 -6.19
N LEU A 177 6.84 11.91 -6.61
CA LEU A 177 8.07 11.12 -6.73
C LEU A 177 8.85 11.56 -7.98
N MET A 178 10.17 11.39 -7.99
CA MET A 178 10.99 11.62 -9.18
C MET A 178 10.51 10.83 -10.40
N SER A 179 9.93 9.64 -10.19
CA SER A 179 9.34 8.82 -11.26
C SER A 179 8.27 9.56 -12.06
N SER A 180 7.50 10.44 -11.40
CA SER A 180 6.47 11.26 -12.06
C SER A 180 7.05 12.25 -13.06
N MET A 181 8.23 12.81 -12.76
CA MET A 181 8.93 13.75 -13.63
C MET A 181 9.63 13.04 -14.80
N MET A 182 10.04 11.79 -14.62
CA MET A 182 10.68 11.01 -15.69
C MET A 182 9.68 10.53 -16.74
N TYR A 183 8.44 10.22 -16.32
CA TYR A 183 7.42 9.57 -17.15
C TYR A 183 7.21 10.24 -18.52
N PRO A 184 6.98 11.57 -18.65
CA PRO A 184 6.74 12.18 -19.95
C PRO A 184 7.93 12.09 -20.91
N GLY A 185 9.16 12.12 -20.37
CA GLY A 185 10.39 12.00 -21.16
C GLY A 185 10.55 10.60 -21.73
N LEU A 186 10.26 9.56 -20.93
CA LEU A 186 10.27 8.17 -21.40
C LEU A 186 9.22 7.95 -22.51
N GLN A 187 7.98 8.37 -22.29
CA GLN A 187 6.92 8.24 -23.30
C GLN A 187 7.27 8.98 -24.60
N SER A 188 7.96 10.13 -24.51
CA SER A 188 8.44 10.86 -25.69
C SER A 188 9.49 10.06 -26.47
N LEU A 189 10.46 9.45 -25.78
CA LEU A 189 11.50 8.65 -26.43
C LEU A 189 10.96 7.37 -27.07
N ASP A 190 9.86 6.82 -26.55
CA ASP A 190 9.21 5.65 -27.15
C ASP A 190 8.84 5.88 -28.62
N GLU A 191 8.47 7.10 -29.02
CA GLU A 191 8.19 7.45 -30.43
C GLU A 191 9.38 7.14 -31.36
N GLN A 192 10.58 7.44 -30.89
CA GLN A 192 11.81 7.22 -31.64
C GLN A 192 12.19 5.74 -31.65
N TYR A 193 12.17 5.09 -30.48
CA TYR A 193 12.65 3.72 -30.32
C TYR A 193 11.68 2.67 -30.85
N LEU A 194 10.40 3.01 -30.97
CA LEU A 194 9.41 2.20 -31.68
C LEU A 194 9.40 2.47 -33.19
N ASP A 195 10.15 3.46 -33.70
CA ASP A 195 10.22 3.82 -35.11
C ASP A 195 8.83 4.03 -35.72
N VAL A 196 8.11 5.02 -35.19
CA VAL A 196 6.74 5.37 -35.64
C VAL A 196 6.68 6.73 -36.32
N ASP A 197 5.67 6.90 -37.17
CA ASP A 197 5.31 8.16 -37.81
C ASP A 197 4.30 8.95 -36.94
N PHE A 198 3.47 8.25 -36.16
CA PHE A 198 2.54 8.88 -35.23
C PHE A 198 2.30 8.11 -33.93
N GLN A 199 1.95 8.85 -32.87
CA GLN A 199 1.45 8.31 -31.62
C GLN A 199 -0.06 8.55 -31.51
N PHE A 200 -0.78 7.55 -31.01
CA PHE A 200 -2.21 7.63 -30.71
C PHE A 200 -2.48 7.52 -29.21
N GLY A 201 -3.42 8.31 -28.69
CA GLY A 201 -3.88 8.25 -27.30
C GLY A 201 -5.12 9.12 -27.06
N GLY A 202 -5.53 9.26 -25.80
CA GLY A 202 -6.61 10.18 -25.41
C GLY A 202 -6.17 11.64 -25.45
N VAL A 203 -7.13 12.57 -25.47
CA VAL A 203 -6.83 14.01 -25.33
C VAL A 203 -6.20 14.38 -23.98
N ASP A 204 -6.30 13.51 -22.96
CA ASP A 204 -5.56 13.66 -21.71
C ASP A 204 -4.03 13.50 -21.89
N GLN A 205 -3.57 12.86 -22.97
CA GLN A 205 -2.15 12.74 -23.31
C GLN A 205 -1.57 13.97 -24.02
N ARG A 206 -2.41 14.97 -24.34
CA ARG A 206 -2.04 16.11 -25.19
C ARG A 206 -0.79 16.84 -24.71
N LYS A 207 -0.64 17.03 -23.39
CA LYS A 207 0.52 17.74 -22.83
C LYS A 207 1.81 16.95 -23.05
N ILE A 208 1.79 15.63 -22.91
CA ILE A 208 2.94 14.75 -23.20
C ILE A 208 3.24 14.74 -24.71
N PHE A 209 2.22 14.70 -25.57
CA PHE A 209 2.41 14.75 -27.02
C PHE A 209 3.09 16.05 -27.48
N MET A 210 2.66 17.19 -26.94
CA MET A 210 3.29 18.48 -27.26
C MET A 210 4.70 18.59 -26.68
N TYR A 211 4.94 17.98 -25.53
CA TYR A 211 6.27 17.86 -24.93
C TYR A 211 7.21 17.04 -25.83
N ALA A 212 6.78 15.89 -26.33
CA ALA A 212 7.54 15.08 -27.28
C ALA A 212 7.83 15.85 -28.58
N ALA A 213 6.81 16.47 -29.17
CA ALA A 213 6.92 17.29 -30.38
C ALA A 213 7.92 18.44 -30.26
N HIS A 214 8.08 18.99 -29.05
CA HIS A 214 9.00 20.09 -28.77
C HIS A 214 10.43 19.63 -28.56
N PHE A 215 10.64 18.54 -27.83
CA PHE A 215 11.97 18.13 -27.37
C PHE A 215 12.65 17.09 -28.26
N LEU A 216 11.93 16.18 -28.92
CA LEU A 216 12.55 15.18 -29.81
C LEU A 216 13.42 15.82 -30.92
N PRO A 217 13.00 16.90 -31.60
CA PRO A 217 13.84 17.59 -32.58
C PRO A 217 15.14 18.14 -32.00
N ARG A 218 15.16 18.52 -30.71
CA ARG A 218 16.36 19.03 -30.05
C ARG A 218 17.38 17.93 -29.75
N LEU A 219 16.94 16.69 -29.67
CA LEU A 219 17.81 15.51 -29.62
C LEU A 219 18.27 15.04 -31.01
N GLY A 220 17.81 15.69 -32.09
CA GLY A 220 18.08 15.30 -33.47
C GLY A 220 17.12 14.24 -34.02
N TYR A 221 16.02 13.95 -33.32
CA TYR A 221 15.01 13.01 -33.78
C TYR A 221 13.87 13.69 -34.53
N ALA A 222 13.18 12.95 -35.39
CA ALA A 222 12.04 13.47 -36.13
C ALA A 222 10.88 13.82 -35.19
N LYS A 223 10.12 14.87 -35.52
CA LYS A 223 8.80 15.12 -34.93
C LYS A 223 7.82 14.07 -35.47
N ARG A 224 6.90 13.60 -34.62
CA ARG A 224 5.81 12.69 -35.00
C ARG A 224 4.49 13.43 -35.07
N ALA A 225 3.52 12.82 -35.74
CA ALA A 225 2.13 13.23 -35.64
C ALA A 225 1.51 12.66 -34.35
N HIS A 226 0.49 13.35 -33.84
CA HIS A 226 -0.20 12.94 -32.60
C HIS A 226 -1.69 12.95 -32.83
N LEU A 227 -2.34 11.80 -32.64
CA LEU A 227 -3.77 11.60 -32.87
C LEU A 227 -4.46 11.37 -31.53
N MET A 228 -5.53 12.14 -31.25
CA MET A 228 -6.18 12.17 -29.95
C MET A 228 -7.67 11.85 -30.03
N ASN A 229 -8.10 10.77 -29.37
CA ASN A 229 -9.53 10.46 -29.25
C ASN A 229 -10.19 11.24 -28.12
N ALA A 230 -11.51 11.47 -28.26
CA ALA A 230 -12.31 12.10 -27.21
C ALA A 230 -12.37 11.24 -25.95
N MET A 231 -12.47 11.90 -24.80
CA MET A 231 -12.77 11.23 -23.53
C MET A 231 -14.23 10.81 -23.50
N VAL A 232 -14.49 9.54 -23.17
CA VAL A 232 -15.85 9.05 -22.96
C VAL A 232 -16.18 9.12 -21.47
N PRO A 233 -17.28 9.78 -21.07
CA PRO A 233 -17.74 9.77 -19.69
C PRO A 233 -17.96 8.34 -19.21
N GLY A 234 -17.58 8.10 -17.98
CA GLY A 234 -17.91 6.90 -17.24
C GLY A 234 -19.40 6.78 -17.00
N LEU A 235 -19.84 5.57 -16.65
CA LEU A 235 -21.26 5.24 -16.50
C LEU A 235 -21.95 6.08 -15.40
N SER A 236 -21.20 6.63 -14.43
CA SER A 236 -21.69 7.52 -13.38
C SER A 236 -21.57 9.03 -13.70
N GLY A 237 -21.11 9.41 -14.90
CA GLY A 237 -20.95 10.82 -15.32
C GLY A 237 -19.57 11.44 -15.09
N GLY A 238 -18.61 10.72 -14.48
CA GLY A 238 -17.20 11.13 -14.29
C GLY A 238 -16.21 10.43 -15.23
N LYS A 239 -14.90 10.41 -14.94
CA LYS A 239 -13.93 9.57 -15.70
C LYS A 239 -14.07 8.11 -15.28
N MET A 240 -14.15 7.18 -16.24
CA MET A 240 -14.05 5.74 -15.96
C MET A 240 -12.65 5.43 -15.41
N SER A 241 -12.55 5.00 -14.14
CA SER A 241 -11.25 4.75 -13.50
C SER A 241 -11.13 3.32 -13.01
N ALA A 242 -9.96 2.71 -13.25
CA ALA A 242 -9.62 1.41 -12.70
C ALA A 242 -9.62 1.38 -11.16
N SER A 243 -9.49 2.54 -10.49
CA SER A 243 -9.45 2.70 -9.03
C SER A 243 -10.82 2.78 -8.35
N ASP A 244 -11.92 2.98 -9.09
CA ASP A 244 -13.28 2.95 -8.56
C ASP A 244 -14.07 1.77 -9.16
N PRO A 245 -14.23 0.65 -8.41
CA PRO A 245 -14.96 -0.53 -8.87
C PRO A 245 -16.42 -0.27 -9.26
N LYS A 246 -17.05 0.79 -8.74
CA LYS A 246 -18.46 1.13 -9.06
C LYS A 246 -18.60 1.91 -10.36
N SER A 247 -17.50 2.43 -10.91
CA SER A 247 -17.48 3.29 -12.09
C SER A 247 -17.24 2.55 -13.41
N LYS A 248 -16.94 1.24 -13.37
CA LYS A 248 -16.39 0.49 -14.51
C LYS A 248 -17.05 -0.88 -14.71
N ILE A 249 -16.97 -1.38 -15.94
CA ILE A 249 -17.31 -2.74 -16.32
C ILE A 249 -16.05 -3.38 -16.93
N ASP A 250 -15.55 -4.45 -16.32
CA ASP A 250 -14.39 -5.19 -16.80
C ASP A 250 -14.76 -6.07 -18.02
N PHE A 251 -13.80 -6.42 -18.89
CA PHE A 251 -14.08 -7.28 -20.05
C PHE A 251 -14.58 -8.69 -19.68
N LEU A 252 -14.22 -9.16 -18.49
CA LEU A 252 -14.64 -10.46 -17.96
C LEU A 252 -15.87 -10.37 -17.03
N ALA A 253 -16.54 -9.20 -16.96
CA ALA A 253 -17.70 -9.00 -16.10
C ALA A 253 -18.85 -9.94 -16.45
N GLN A 254 -19.52 -10.48 -15.43
CA GLN A 254 -20.65 -11.39 -15.63
C GLN A 254 -21.91 -10.62 -16.05
N PRO A 255 -22.86 -11.26 -16.76
CA PRO A 255 -24.09 -10.60 -17.20
C PRO A 255 -24.87 -9.89 -16.08
N ALA A 256 -24.87 -10.45 -14.88
CA ALA A 256 -25.50 -9.85 -13.71
C ALA A 256 -24.84 -8.53 -13.30
N ASP A 257 -23.51 -8.46 -13.33
CA ASP A 257 -22.73 -7.27 -12.95
C ASP A 257 -22.86 -6.15 -13.98
N ILE A 258 -22.88 -6.52 -15.28
CA ILE A 258 -23.16 -5.59 -16.39
C ILE A 258 -24.54 -4.96 -16.19
N LYS A 259 -25.56 -5.78 -15.95
CA LYS A 259 -26.93 -5.33 -15.72
C LYS A 259 -27.04 -4.40 -14.50
N ALA A 260 -26.37 -4.74 -13.40
CA ALA A 260 -26.36 -3.91 -12.20
C ALA A 260 -25.70 -2.54 -12.46
N SER A 261 -24.56 -2.54 -13.16
CA SER A 261 -23.77 -1.33 -13.45
C SER A 261 -24.51 -0.39 -14.40
N ILE A 262 -25.07 -0.89 -15.50
CA ILE A 262 -25.84 -0.07 -16.45
C ILE A 262 -27.15 0.42 -15.83
N LYS A 263 -27.80 -0.38 -14.98
CA LYS A 263 -28.99 0.07 -14.25
C LYS A 263 -28.67 1.29 -13.37
N ALA A 264 -27.52 1.27 -12.69
CA ALA A 264 -27.04 2.34 -11.84
C ALA A 264 -26.47 3.56 -12.59
N ALA A 265 -26.20 3.45 -13.89
CA ALA A 265 -25.61 4.52 -14.69
C ALA A 265 -26.47 5.79 -14.74
N LEU A 266 -25.85 6.96 -14.81
CA LEU A 266 -26.53 8.22 -15.04
C LEU A 266 -27.05 8.25 -16.50
N CYS A 267 -28.35 8.48 -16.67
CA CYS A 267 -29.00 8.52 -17.98
C CYS A 267 -30.31 9.33 -17.87
N PRO A 268 -30.22 10.66 -17.72
CA PRO A 268 -31.39 11.52 -17.57
C PRO A 268 -32.15 11.63 -18.91
N PRO A 269 -33.49 11.60 -18.92
CA PRO A 269 -34.27 11.78 -20.15
C PRO A 269 -33.89 13.07 -20.88
N GLY A 270 -33.70 13.01 -22.20
CA GLY A 270 -33.39 14.19 -23.02
C GLY A 270 -31.97 14.74 -22.90
N GLU A 271 -31.18 14.33 -21.91
CA GLU A 271 -29.86 14.89 -21.62
C GLU A 271 -28.72 14.07 -22.25
N ILE A 272 -27.92 14.73 -23.10
CA ILE A 272 -26.76 14.13 -23.78
C ILE A 272 -25.46 14.43 -23.04
N GLU A 273 -25.31 15.64 -22.49
CA GLU A 273 -24.10 16.04 -21.77
C GLU A 273 -23.91 15.20 -20.50
N ASN A 274 -22.69 14.70 -20.28
CA ASN A 274 -22.35 13.80 -19.16
C ASN A 274 -23.17 12.49 -19.09
N ASN A 275 -23.84 12.10 -20.18
CA ASN A 275 -24.57 10.84 -20.27
C ASN A 275 -23.66 9.71 -20.76
N GLY A 276 -23.10 8.94 -19.82
CA GLY A 276 -22.17 7.85 -20.12
C GLY A 276 -22.79 6.73 -20.98
N VAL A 277 -24.10 6.50 -20.90
CA VAL A 277 -24.79 5.48 -21.71
C VAL A 277 -24.84 5.91 -23.18
N VAL A 278 -25.30 7.13 -23.44
CA VAL A 278 -25.38 7.70 -24.81
C VAL A 278 -23.98 7.84 -25.42
N ALA A 279 -23.02 8.34 -24.64
CA ALA A 279 -21.63 8.49 -25.09
C ALA A 279 -20.99 7.13 -25.45
N PHE A 280 -21.29 6.07 -24.70
CA PHE A 280 -20.81 4.72 -25.02
C PHE A 280 -21.41 4.17 -26.31
N ILE A 281 -22.70 4.44 -26.59
CA ILE A 281 -23.31 4.07 -27.87
C ILE A 281 -22.59 4.76 -29.03
N LYS A 282 -22.34 6.08 -28.92
CA LYS A 282 -21.64 6.88 -29.92
C LYS A 282 -20.23 6.38 -30.20
N ALA A 283 -19.46 6.16 -29.14
CA ALA A 283 -18.02 5.93 -29.24
C ALA A 283 -17.65 4.45 -29.43
N VAL A 284 -18.55 3.52 -29.11
CA VAL A 284 -18.25 2.07 -29.09
C VAL A 284 -19.25 1.26 -29.89
N LEU A 285 -20.53 1.24 -29.51
CA LEU A 285 -21.48 0.28 -30.08
C LEU A 285 -21.75 0.54 -31.57
N ILE A 286 -22.09 1.78 -31.93
CA ILE A 286 -22.36 2.15 -33.33
C ILE A 286 -21.11 1.95 -34.20
N PRO A 287 -19.90 2.42 -33.80
CA PRO A 287 -18.69 2.17 -34.57
C PRO A 287 -18.36 0.68 -34.75
N ILE A 288 -18.54 -0.16 -33.73
CA ILE A 288 -18.34 -1.61 -33.85
C ILE A 288 -19.33 -2.21 -34.85
N GLN A 289 -20.61 -1.82 -34.82
CA GLN A 289 -21.58 -2.32 -35.79
C GLN A 289 -21.28 -1.85 -37.21
N ALA A 290 -20.88 -0.59 -37.38
CA ALA A 290 -20.44 -0.06 -38.67
C ALA A 290 -19.24 -0.85 -39.21
N LEU A 291 -18.24 -1.14 -38.36
CA LEU A 291 -17.09 -1.96 -38.71
C LEU A 291 -17.51 -3.38 -39.15
N ARG A 292 -18.42 -4.02 -38.42
CA ARG A 292 -18.96 -5.35 -38.79
C ARG A 292 -19.67 -5.32 -40.13
N ASN A 293 -20.45 -4.27 -40.41
CA ASN A 293 -21.14 -4.09 -41.68
C ASN A 293 -20.15 -3.88 -42.84
N GLU A 294 -19.11 -3.05 -42.64
CA GLU A 294 -18.02 -2.84 -43.61
C GLU A 294 -17.28 -4.16 -43.91
N GLN A 295 -16.95 -4.94 -42.86
CA GLN A 295 -16.27 -6.24 -43.00
C GLN A 295 -17.12 -7.28 -43.74
N ALA A 296 -18.41 -7.40 -43.42
CA ALA A 296 -19.32 -8.30 -44.12
C ALA A 296 -19.42 -7.93 -45.60
N THR A 297 -19.58 -6.64 -45.90
CA THR A 297 -19.63 -6.12 -47.27
C THR A 297 -18.36 -6.46 -48.05
N THR A 298 -17.18 -6.28 -47.43
CA THR A 298 -15.87 -6.60 -48.03
C THR A 298 -15.73 -8.10 -48.34
N LYS A 299 -16.34 -8.97 -47.52
CA LYS A 299 -16.38 -10.43 -47.73
C LYS A 299 -17.49 -10.89 -48.70
N GLY A 300 -18.36 -9.98 -49.16
CA GLY A 300 -19.54 -10.35 -49.94
C GLY A 300 -20.65 -11.02 -49.13
N GLU A 301 -20.62 -10.88 -47.80
CA GLU A 301 -21.59 -11.43 -46.85
C GLU A 301 -22.64 -10.37 -46.47
N LYS A 302 -23.81 -10.81 -45.99
CA LYS A 302 -24.82 -9.89 -45.46
C LYS A 302 -24.39 -9.35 -44.09
N PRO A 303 -24.67 -8.06 -43.77
CA PRO A 303 -24.44 -7.52 -42.44
C PRO A 303 -25.09 -8.37 -41.34
N PRO A 304 -24.42 -8.61 -40.21
CA PRO A 304 -24.93 -9.47 -39.16
C PRO A 304 -26.13 -8.82 -38.45
N VAL A 305 -27.16 -9.62 -38.17
CA VAL A 305 -28.36 -9.26 -37.38
C VAL A 305 -28.64 -10.35 -36.36
N GLY A 306 -29.29 -10.01 -35.25
CA GLY A 306 -29.59 -10.94 -34.17
C GLY A 306 -28.37 -11.21 -33.28
N GLU A 307 -28.10 -12.49 -33.01
CA GLU A 307 -27.02 -12.91 -32.11
C GLU A 307 -25.64 -12.47 -32.64
N GLY A 308 -24.88 -11.74 -31.83
CA GLY A 308 -23.57 -11.20 -32.22
C GLY A 308 -23.64 -9.86 -32.96
N SER A 309 -24.81 -9.24 -33.05
CA SER A 309 -25.06 -7.92 -33.63
C SER A 309 -25.76 -6.99 -32.64
N PHE A 310 -25.67 -5.69 -32.86
CA PHE A 310 -26.47 -4.69 -32.12
C PHE A 310 -27.77 -4.33 -32.87
N VAL A 311 -28.09 -5.10 -33.91
CA VAL A 311 -29.25 -4.95 -34.77
C VAL A 311 -30.16 -6.16 -34.58
N SER A 312 -31.39 -5.92 -34.18
CA SER A 312 -32.42 -6.96 -34.00
C SER A 312 -32.82 -7.63 -35.31
N GLU A 313 -33.27 -8.89 -35.25
CA GLU A 313 -33.86 -9.57 -36.40
C GLU A 313 -35.06 -8.80 -36.97
N GLY A 314 -35.14 -8.70 -38.30
CA GLY A 314 -36.21 -7.97 -38.98
C GLY A 314 -36.04 -6.43 -39.02
N ALA A 315 -34.94 -5.89 -38.49
CA ALA A 315 -34.65 -4.45 -38.60
C ALA A 315 -34.41 -4.02 -40.06
N PRO A 316 -34.74 -2.76 -40.43
CA PRO A 316 -34.47 -2.24 -41.77
C PRO A 316 -32.99 -2.29 -42.16
N GLU A 317 -32.73 -2.42 -43.47
CA GLU A 317 -31.37 -2.39 -44.01
C GLU A 317 -30.65 -1.06 -43.68
N GLY A 318 -29.37 -1.17 -43.29
CA GLY A 318 -28.54 -0.04 -42.86
C GLY A 318 -28.68 0.34 -41.39
N THR A 319 -29.47 -0.39 -40.60
CA THR A 319 -29.56 -0.18 -39.14
C THR A 319 -28.20 -0.46 -38.47
N LEU A 320 -27.82 0.39 -37.52
CA LEU A 320 -26.61 0.25 -36.70
C LEU A 320 -26.90 -0.03 -35.23
N PHE A 321 -28.09 0.32 -34.74
CA PHE A 321 -28.49 0.05 -33.36
C PHE A 321 -30.01 -0.14 -33.24
N SER A 322 -30.44 -1.20 -32.56
CA SER A 322 -31.85 -1.47 -32.24
C SER A 322 -32.13 -1.31 -30.76
N ILE A 323 -33.30 -0.78 -30.42
CA ILE A 323 -33.84 -0.74 -29.06
C ILE A 323 -35.11 -1.59 -29.00
N SER A 324 -35.06 -2.68 -28.24
CA SER A 324 -36.21 -3.55 -27.99
C SER A 324 -37.11 -2.94 -26.91
N ARG A 325 -38.36 -2.62 -27.25
CA ARG A 325 -39.32 -2.06 -26.27
C ARG A 325 -40.71 -2.70 -26.43
N PRO A 326 -41.47 -2.87 -25.34
CA PRO A 326 -42.83 -3.41 -25.38
C PRO A 326 -43.76 -2.65 -26.35
N GLU A 327 -44.69 -3.35 -26.99
CA GLU A 327 -45.69 -2.77 -27.91
C GLU A 327 -46.46 -1.59 -27.30
N LYS A 328 -46.76 -1.63 -25.99
CA LYS A 328 -47.42 -0.52 -25.28
C LYS A 328 -46.64 0.80 -25.27
N PHE A 329 -45.35 0.76 -25.62
CA PHE A 329 -44.47 1.93 -25.76
C PHE A 329 -44.05 2.17 -27.22
N GLY A 330 -44.74 1.57 -28.19
CA GLY A 330 -44.54 1.82 -29.62
C GLY A 330 -43.60 0.84 -30.34
N GLY A 331 -43.35 -0.35 -29.78
CA GLY A 331 -42.62 -1.45 -30.43
C GLY A 331 -41.13 -1.14 -30.73
N ASN A 332 -40.36 -2.10 -31.23
CA ASN A 332 -38.91 -1.91 -31.44
C ASN A 332 -38.57 -0.69 -32.30
N VAL A 333 -37.46 -0.02 -31.99
CA VAL A 333 -36.95 1.15 -32.74
C VAL A 333 -35.57 0.85 -33.32
N HIS A 334 -35.27 1.39 -34.49
CA HIS A 334 -34.06 1.12 -35.25
C HIS A 334 -33.42 2.43 -35.72
N PHE A 335 -32.11 2.57 -35.51
CA PHE A 335 -31.35 3.77 -35.85
C PHE A 335 -30.27 3.44 -36.88
N LYS A 336 -30.20 4.23 -37.96
CA LYS A 336 -29.16 4.10 -39.00
C LYS A 336 -27.92 4.94 -38.72
N SER A 337 -28.03 5.87 -37.77
CA SER A 337 -26.94 6.75 -37.36
C SER A 337 -27.05 7.11 -35.88
N TYR A 338 -25.95 7.62 -35.30
CA TYR A 338 -25.98 8.14 -33.93
C TYR A 338 -26.85 9.40 -33.85
N GLU A 339 -26.84 10.24 -34.88
CA GLU A 339 -27.57 11.50 -34.95
C GLU A 339 -29.09 11.27 -34.91
N GLU A 340 -29.59 10.19 -35.51
CA GLU A 340 -30.99 9.79 -35.40
C GLU A 340 -31.35 9.39 -33.96
N LEU A 341 -30.49 8.60 -33.29
CA LEU A 341 -30.68 8.18 -31.91
C LEU A 341 -30.64 9.37 -30.94
N GLU A 342 -29.67 10.26 -31.12
CA GLU A 342 -29.49 11.47 -30.32
C GLU A 342 -30.74 12.37 -30.41
N LYS A 343 -31.24 12.62 -31.63
CA LYS A 343 -32.48 13.39 -31.84
C LYS A 343 -33.69 12.73 -31.16
N ALA A 344 -33.85 11.42 -31.31
CA ALA A 344 -34.95 10.69 -30.68
C ALA A 344 -34.86 10.69 -29.14
N TYR A 345 -33.64 10.65 -28.59
CA TYR A 345 -33.43 10.71 -27.14
C TYR A 345 -33.69 12.11 -26.58
N ILE A 346 -33.22 13.17 -27.27
CA ILE A 346 -33.50 14.58 -26.92
C ILE A 346 -35.00 14.88 -26.98
N ALA A 347 -35.69 14.33 -27.98
CA ALA A 347 -37.14 14.44 -28.12
C ALA A 347 -37.92 13.55 -27.12
N GLU A 348 -37.23 12.82 -26.23
CA GLU A 348 -37.79 11.88 -25.26
C GLU A 348 -38.63 10.75 -25.87
N GLU A 349 -38.44 10.46 -27.17
CA GLU A 349 -39.08 9.33 -27.87
C GLU A 349 -38.47 7.98 -27.46
N VAL A 350 -37.27 8.00 -26.89
CA VAL A 350 -36.56 6.86 -26.33
C VAL A 350 -36.42 7.04 -24.82
N HIS A 351 -37.08 6.19 -24.05
CA HIS A 351 -37.00 6.24 -22.60
C HIS A 351 -35.63 5.74 -22.11
N PRO A 352 -35.03 6.35 -21.06
CA PRO A 352 -33.72 5.91 -20.55
C PRO A 352 -33.64 4.45 -20.14
N GLY A 353 -34.74 3.88 -19.63
CA GLY A 353 -34.82 2.46 -19.27
C GLY A 353 -34.68 1.52 -20.46
N ASP A 354 -35.24 1.90 -21.61
CA ASP A 354 -35.15 1.11 -22.84
C ASP A 354 -33.74 1.21 -23.42
N LEU A 355 -33.16 2.42 -23.42
CA LEU A 355 -31.78 2.65 -23.84
C LEU A 355 -30.77 1.85 -23.00
N LYS A 356 -30.92 1.89 -21.66
CA LYS A 356 -30.11 1.10 -20.73
C LYS A 356 -30.24 -0.41 -20.98
N SER A 357 -31.45 -0.88 -21.29
CA SER A 357 -31.70 -2.30 -21.57
C SER A 357 -31.01 -2.73 -22.86
N ALA A 358 -31.14 -1.94 -23.94
CA ALA A 358 -30.46 -2.20 -25.20
C ALA A 358 -28.92 -2.21 -25.05
N VAL A 359 -28.36 -1.25 -24.31
CA VAL A 359 -26.90 -1.21 -24.02
C VAL A 359 -26.46 -2.40 -23.18
N THR A 360 -27.27 -2.83 -22.21
CA THR A 360 -26.98 -4.02 -21.39
C THR A 360 -26.90 -5.28 -22.27
N GLU A 361 -27.87 -5.47 -23.15
CA GLU A 361 -27.90 -6.61 -24.08
C GLU A 361 -26.70 -6.58 -25.03
N ALA A 362 -26.41 -5.42 -25.64
CA ALA A 362 -25.28 -5.24 -26.53
C ALA A 362 -23.94 -5.55 -25.84
N LEU A 363 -23.74 -5.09 -24.59
CA LEU A 363 -22.54 -5.38 -23.81
C LEU A 363 -22.42 -6.87 -23.45
N ILE A 364 -23.51 -7.51 -23.06
CA ILE A 364 -23.51 -8.94 -22.75
C ILE A 364 -23.06 -9.75 -23.98
N GLN A 365 -23.61 -9.42 -25.15
CA GLN A 365 -23.25 -10.08 -26.42
C GLN A 365 -21.80 -9.79 -26.83
N LEU A 366 -21.34 -8.53 -26.73
CA LEU A 366 -19.98 -8.15 -27.08
C LEU A 366 -18.93 -8.87 -26.22
N LEU A 367 -19.20 -9.02 -24.92
CA LEU A 367 -18.26 -9.62 -23.97
C LEU A 367 -18.37 -11.16 -23.86
N ALA A 368 -19.46 -11.76 -24.35
CA ALA A 368 -19.67 -13.21 -24.31
C ALA A 368 -18.54 -14.04 -24.94
N PRO A 369 -18.07 -13.76 -26.18
CA PRO A 369 -16.98 -14.53 -26.77
C PRO A 369 -15.64 -14.32 -26.04
N ILE A 370 -15.42 -13.15 -25.44
CA ILE A 370 -14.21 -12.86 -24.66
C ILE A 370 -14.21 -13.69 -23.36
N ARG A 371 -15.33 -13.73 -22.65
CA ARG A 371 -15.50 -14.57 -21.45
C ARG A 371 -15.33 -16.05 -21.80
N LYS A 372 -15.95 -16.50 -22.88
CA LYS A 372 -15.83 -17.89 -23.34
C LYS A 372 -14.36 -18.26 -23.61
N ALA A 373 -13.61 -17.41 -24.31
CA ALA A 373 -12.19 -17.64 -24.57
C ALA A 373 -11.35 -17.67 -23.27
N PHE A 374 -11.73 -16.89 -22.25
CA PHE A 374 -11.09 -16.93 -20.93
C PHE A 374 -11.44 -18.20 -20.15
N ASP A 375 -12.71 -18.62 -20.17
CA ASP A 375 -13.18 -19.81 -19.46
C ASP A 375 -12.59 -21.11 -20.03
N GLU A 376 -12.22 -21.12 -21.31
CA GLU A 376 -11.60 -22.26 -22.01
C GLU A 376 -10.06 -22.30 -21.92
N ASP A 377 -9.42 -21.26 -21.37
CA ASP A 377 -7.95 -21.11 -21.30
C ASP A 377 -7.46 -21.11 -19.83
N GLU A 378 -7.06 -22.29 -19.34
CA GLU A 378 -6.53 -22.46 -17.98
C GLU A 378 -5.24 -21.65 -17.73
N GLU A 379 -4.40 -21.45 -18.75
CA GLU A 379 -3.18 -20.65 -18.63
C GLU A 379 -3.54 -19.17 -18.44
N TRP A 380 -4.52 -18.67 -19.21
CA TRP A 380 -4.99 -17.29 -19.07
C TRP A 380 -5.65 -17.05 -17.70
N GLN A 381 -6.40 -18.01 -17.18
CA GLN A 381 -6.96 -17.94 -15.82
C GLN A 381 -5.88 -17.85 -14.75
N GLU A 382 -4.81 -18.64 -14.87
CA GLU A 382 -3.69 -18.57 -13.92
C GLU A 382 -2.90 -17.26 -14.04
N ILE A 383 -2.67 -16.78 -15.26
CA ILE A 383 -2.06 -15.47 -15.51
C ILE A 383 -2.90 -14.35 -14.86
N GLU A 384 -4.23 -14.42 -14.97
CA GLU A 384 -5.14 -13.45 -14.34
C GLU A 384 -5.00 -13.47 -12.82
N ARG A 385 -4.98 -14.67 -12.22
CA ARG A 385 -4.84 -14.86 -10.76
C ARG A 385 -3.54 -14.26 -10.25
N LEU A 386 -2.44 -14.48 -10.97
CA LEU A 386 -1.12 -13.95 -10.62
C LEU A 386 -0.99 -12.44 -10.90
N ALA A 387 -1.69 -11.93 -11.92
CA ALA A 387 -1.73 -10.51 -12.26
C ALA A 387 -2.57 -9.67 -11.26
N TYR A 388 -3.62 -10.29 -10.67
CA TYR A 388 -4.59 -9.64 -9.79
C TYR A 388 -4.98 -10.51 -8.56
N PRO A 389 -4.03 -10.86 -7.68
CA PRO A 389 -4.22 -11.84 -6.61
C PRO A 389 -5.27 -11.47 -5.55
N SER A 390 -5.57 -10.18 -5.35
CA SER A 390 -6.57 -9.72 -4.38
C SER A 390 -8.02 -9.84 -4.85
N ALA A 391 -8.27 -10.18 -6.12
CA ALA A 391 -9.61 -10.19 -6.72
C ALA A 391 -10.15 -11.60 -7.03
N SER A 392 -9.30 -12.63 -7.05
CA SER A 392 -9.71 -14.02 -7.35
C SER A 392 -10.24 -14.79 -6.12
N ALA A 393 -10.45 -14.14 -4.99
CA ALA A 393 -10.91 -14.76 -3.74
C ALA A 393 -12.45 -14.91 -3.67
N ALA A 394 -13.10 -15.24 -4.78
CA ALA A 394 -14.47 -15.75 -4.75
C ALA A 394 -14.41 -17.29 -4.85
N PRO A 395 -14.72 -18.04 -3.79
CA PRO A 395 -14.60 -19.49 -3.82
C PRO A 395 -15.70 -20.09 -4.69
N VAL A 396 -15.29 -20.94 -5.65
CA VAL A 396 -16.18 -21.85 -6.36
C VAL A 396 -15.97 -23.26 -5.80
N VAL A 397 -17.11 -23.91 -5.58
CA VAL A 397 -17.38 -25.32 -5.22
C VAL A 397 -17.37 -25.70 -3.73
N ALA A 398 -18.57 -26.13 -3.32
CA ALA A 398 -18.95 -26.68 -2.04
C ALA A 398 -18.39 -28.09 -1.81
N ASP A 399 -18.13 -28.44 -0.53
CA ASP A 399 -18.31 -29.81 -0.10
C ASP A 399 -18.80 -29.98 1.35
N LYS A 400 -19.54 -31.07 1.53
CA LYS A 400 -20.52 -31.33 2.59
C LYS A 400 -19.93 -31.53 3.99
N LYS A 401 -20.55 -30.89 4.98
CA LYS A 401 -20.37 -31.19 6.42
C LYS A 401 -20.88 -32.59 6.77
N VAL A 402 -20.04 -33.40 7.43
CA VAL A 402 -20.46 -34.54 8.26
C VAL A 402 -19.89 -34.38 9.68
N LYS A 403 -20.79 -34.37 10.67
CA LYS A 403 -20.46 -34.43 12.11
C LYS A 403 -20.10 -35.86 12.52
N LYS A 404 -19.14 -36.06 13.42
CA LYS A 404 -19.12 -37.21 14.35
C LYS A 404 -18.43 -36.92 15.69
N LYS A 405 -18.93 -37.65 16.69
CA LYS A 405 -18.84 -37.53 18.15
C LYS A 405 -17.52 -38.02 18.77
N ASP A 406 -17.23 -37.47 19.94
CA ASP A 406 -16.34 -37.99 21.00
C ASP A 406 -16.64 -39.44 21.44
N VAL A 407 -15.58 -40.24 21.68
CA VAL A 407 -15.48 -41.23 22.79
C VAL A 407 -14.00 -41.40 23.19
N ARG A 408 -13.69 -41.16 24.48
CA ARG A 408 -12.40 -41.49 25.16
C ARG A 408 -12.43 -42.91 25.76
N LYS A 409 -11.25 -43.53 25.97
CA LYS A 409 -10.85 -44.47 27.07
C LYS A 409 -9.46 -45.07 26.74
N SER A 410 -8.41 -45.17 27.57
CA SER A 410 -8.06 -44.82 28.96
C SER A 410 -6.51 -44.93 29.10
N ALA A 411 -5.91 -44.38 30.16
CA ALA A 411 -4.44 -44.25 30.33
C ALA A 411 -3.77 -45.43 31.08
N PRO A 412 -2.45 -45.68 30.89
CA PRO A 412 -1.68 -46.78 31.50
C PRO A 412 -1.42 -46.60 33.02
N THR A 413 -1.23 -47.72 33.72
CA THR A 413 -1.28 -47.87 35.18
C THR A 413 -0.01 -47.39 35.91
N GLU A 414 -0.15 -47.16 37.23
CA GLU A 414 0.86 -46.59 38.13
C GLU A 414 2.17 -47.40 38.18
N GLU A 415 2.09 -48.74 38.07
CA GLU A 415 3.24 -49.65 38.10
C GLU A 415 4.12 -49.50 36.84
N GLU A 416 3.53 -49.29 35.67
CA GLU A 416 4.25 -49.04 34.41
C GLU A 416 4.97 -47.68 34.45
N ARG A 417 4.39 -46.70 35.15
CA ARG A 417 5.01 -45.37 35.35
C ARG A 417 6.15 -45.40 36.35
N ALA A 418 6.07 -46.25 37.38
CA ALA A 418 7.11 -46.40 38.40
C ALA A 418 8.38 -47.07 37.83
N ALA A 419 8.21 -48.12 37.01
CA ALA A 419 9.34 -48.80 36.34
C ALA A 419 10.11 -47.86 35.39
N LEU A 420 9.40 -46.96 34.71
CA LEU A 420 10.01 -45.99 33.78
C LEU A 420 10.79 -44.86 34.49
N ARG A 421 10.41 -44.52 35.73
CA ARG A 421 11.09 -43.49 36.54
C ARG A 421 12.41 -44.00 37.11
N ALA A 422 12.43 -45.23 37.61
CA ALA A 422 13.64 -45.86 38.15
C ALA A 422 14.75 -46.03 37.09
N ALA A 423 14.37 -46.32 35.84
CA ALA A 423 15.32 -46.41 34.72
C ALA A 423 15.96 -45.06 34.36
N LYS A 424 15.20 -43.96 34.44
CA LYS A 424 15.68 -42.60 34.10
C LYS A 424 16.57 -41.98 35.17
N GLU A 425 16.39 -42.31 36.44
CA GLU A 425 17.26 -41.78 37.52
C GLU A 425 18.66 -42.39 37.48
N LYS A 426 18.78 -43.67 37.09
CA LYS A 426 20.08 -44.34 36.94
C LYS A 426 20.90 -43.74 35.80
N GLU A 427 20.26 -43.35 34.70
CA GLU A 427 20.90 -42.68 33.54
C GLU A 427 21.32 -41.22 33.85
N LYS A 428 20.59 -40.54 34.73
CA LYS A 428 20.86 -39.13 35.11
C LYS A 428 22.05 -39.00 36.06
N ALA A 429 22.28 -39.99 36.92
CA ALA A 429 23.43 -40.04 37.82
C ALA A 429 24.76 -40.24 37.07
N GLU A 430 24.76 -41.06 36.01
CA GLU A 430 25.96 -41.31 35.19
C GLU A 430 26.39 -40.09 34.34
N LYS A 431 25.43 -39.22 33.96
CA LYS A 431 25.70 -38.00 33.17
C LYS A 431 26.17 -36.80 34.00
N ALA A 432 25.91 -36.77 35.31
CA ALA A 432 26.29 -35.66 36.19
C ALA A 432 27.78 -35.69 36.58
N ALA A 433 28.43 -36.86 36.54
CA ALA A 433 29.84 -37.01 36.91
C ALA A 433 30.84 -36.52 35.82
N ALA A 434 30.37 -36.21 34.61
CA ALA A 434 31.24 -35.94 33.46
C ALA A 434 31.45 -34.45 33.11
N LYS A 435 30.90 -33.49 33.88
CA LYS A 435 30.87 -32.07 33.46
C LYS A 435 31.31 -31.04 34.50
N ALA A 436 32.32 -31.36 35.30
CA ALA A 436 33.01 -30.39 36.14
C ALA A 436 34.49 -30.29 35.75
N THR A 437 34.87 -29.27 34.99
CA THR A 437 36.22 -28.66 34.97
C THR A 437 36.25 -27.39 34.10
N ALA A 438 36.98 -26.38 34.60
CA ALA A 438 37.44 -25.10 34.01
C ALA A 438 36.59 -23.82 34.30
N GLU A 439 37.20 -22.95 35.11
CA GLU A 439 36.75 -21.64 35.65
C GLU A 439 37.31 -20.43 34.88
N GLY A 440 36.80 -19.22 35.17
CA GLY A 440 37.51 -17.94 34.98
C GLY A 440 36.69 -16.68 35.35
N HIS A 441 37.18 -15.88 36.32
CA HIS A 441 36.53 -14.76 37.05
C HIS A 441 36.63 -13.33 36.41
N PRO A 442 35.86 -12.31 36.91
CA PRO A 442 35.74 -10.94 36.34
C PRO A 442 36.58 -9.84 37.03
N LEU A 443 36.70 -8.66 36.39
CA LEU A 443 37.41 -7.45 36.87
C LEU A 443 36.46 -6.36 37.43
N LYS A 444 36.98 -5.51 38.35
CA LYS A 444 36.24 -4.52 39.17
C LYS A 444 36.25 -3.08 38.59
N PRO A 445 35.23 -2.24 38.91
CA PRO A 445 35.09 -0.88 38.41
C PRO A 445 35.66 0.18 39.36
N ALA A 446 36.79 0.79 39.00
CA ALA A 446 37.30 2.02 39.61
C ALA A 446 38.04 2.96 38.64
N GLU A 447 37.97 2.74 37.32
CA GLU A 447 38.72 3.50 36.31
C GLU A 447 37.85 4.16 35.21
N LEU A 448 36.57 4.41 35.48
CA LEU A 448 35.67 5.10 34.53
C LEU A 448 35.19 6.46 35.06
N GLN A 449 36.15 7.29 35.50
CA GLN A 449 35.93 8.72 35.74
C GLN A 449 37.04 9.53 35.06
N GLN A 450 37.04 9.55 33.72
CA GLN A 450 37.71 10.58 32.91
C GLN A 450 37.26 10.51 31.45
N SER A 451 35.99 10.84 31.19
CA SER A 451 35.52 11.13 29.83
C SER A 451 34.27 12.04 29.85
N SER A 452 34.33 13.17 30.55
CA SER A 452 33.27 14.19 30.46
C SER A 452 33.70 15.55 31.03
N ALA A 453 34.89 16.02 30.67
CA ALA A 453 35.32 17.39 30.98
C ALA A 453 36.14 17.99 29.82
N SER A 454 35.53 18.10 28.63
CA SER A 454 36.01 18.98 27.54
C SER A 454 34.92 19.12 26.46
N ALA A 455 33.83 19.81 26.78
CA ALA A 455 32.86 20.26 25.77
C ALA A 455 32.04 21.48 26.27
N ALA A 456 32.70 22.43 26.92
CA ALA A 456 32.06 23.68 27.34
C ALA A 456 33.05 24.85 27.21
N ALA A 457 33.33 25.27 25.97
CA ALA A 457 33.70 26.64 25.60
C ALA A 457 34.06 26.72 24.10
N ALA A 458 33.14 27.24 23.28
CA ALA A 458 33.34 28.04 22.06
C ALA A 458 32.21 27.79 21.03
N GLY A 459 31.36 28.79 20.78
CA GLY A 459 30.73 28.98 19.47
C GLY A 459 31.68 29.78 18.56
N PRO A 460 31.40 30.04 17.25
CA PRO A 460 30.13 29.98 16.48
C PRO A 460 30.28 29.05 15.23
N ALA A 461 29.35 28.80 14.29
CA ALA A 461 28.38 29.66 13.63
C ALA A 461 27.22 28.86 12.99
N ILE A 462 26.12 29.58 12.83
CA ILE A 462 24.82 29.19 12.29
C ILE A 462 24.93 28.84 10.80
N VAL A 463 24.44 27.66 10.41
CA VAL A 463 23.87 27.43 9.07
C VAL A 463 22.41 27.12 9.27
N ALA A 464 21.58 28.13 9.07
CA ALA A 464 20.15 27.97 8.91
C ALA A 464 19.89 27.37 7.52
N SER A 465 19.47 26.12 7.46
CA SER A 465 18.69 25.60 6.34
C SER A 465 17.33 25.19 6.87
N GLY A 466 16.33 26.00 6.55
CA GLY A 466 14.95 25.74 6.88
C GLY A 466 14.44 24.53 6.11
N SER A 467 14.01 23.53 6.87
CA SER A 467 12.90 22.66 6.49
C SER A 467 12.09 22.44 7.75
N ARG A 468 11.11 23.32 7.99
CA ARG A 468 9.99 22.98 8.88
C ARG A 468 9.17 21.94 8.13
N SER A 469 9.59 20.68 8.22
CA SER A 469 8.68 19.56 7.94
C SER A 469 7.61 19.61 9.01
N SER A 470 6.41 20.05 8.65
CA SER A 470 5.21 19.90 9.46
C SER A 470 4.93 18.42 9.60
N THR A 471 5.54 17.77 10.59
CA THR A 471 5.25 16.38 10.94
C THR A 471 3.87 16.37 11.60
N SER A 472 2.85 15.99 10.83
CA SER A 472 1.48 15.88 11.32
C SER A 472 1.42 14.90 12.50
N CYS A 473 0.75 15.31 13.58
CA CYS A 473 0.55 14.49 14.78
C CYS A 473 -0.54 13.46 14.51
N VAL A 474 -0.22 12.15 14.58
CA VAL A 474 -1.16 11.07 14.27
C VAL A 474 -1.77 10.53 15.57
N THR A 475 -2.89 11.11 16.00
CA THR A 475 -3.64 10.68 17.20
C THR A 475 -4.78 9.71 16.90
N SER A 476 -5.18 9.60 15.63
CA SER A 476 -6.15 8.63 15.14
C SER A 476 -5.66 8.05 13.82
N THR A 477 -6.07 6.81 13.56
CA THR A 477 -5.76 6.03 12.37
C THR A 477 -7.06 5.74 11.60
N ASP A 478 -7.03 5.93 10.28
CA ASP A 478 -8.11 5.62 9.36
C ASP A 478 -7.60 4.66 8.27
N LEU A 479 -7.81 3.37 8.52
CA LEU A 479 -7.35 2.25 7.68
C LEU A 479 -8.55 1.39 7.27
N PRO A 480 -9.51 1.91 6.47
CA PRO A 480 -10.84 1.30 6.29
C PRO A 480 -10.82 -0.08 5.65
N LYS A 481 -9.74 -0.46 4.97
CA LYS A 481 -9.56 -1.80 4.38
C LYS A 481 -8.94 -2.82 5.35
N LEU A 482 -8.49 -2.38 6.52
CA LEU A 482 -7.97 -3.23 7.57
C LEU A 482 -8.99 -3.36 8.68
N LYS A 483 -9.09 -4.54 9.28
CA LYS A 483 -9.94 -4.75 10.44
C LYS A 483 -9.19 -4.34 11.70
N LEU A 484 -9.66 -3.28 12.36
CA LEU A 484 -9.22 -2.89 13.69
C LEU A 484 -9.63 -3.98 14.70
N LEU A 485 -8.65 -4.57 15.38
CA LEU A 485 -8.86 -5.60 16.39
C LEU A 485 -8.93 -5.01 17.80
N ALA A 486 -8.07 -4.05 18.10
CA ALA A 486 -8.01 -3.40 19.39
C ALA A 486 -7.50 -1.97 19.27
N LYS A 487 -8.13 -1.06 20.02
CA LYS A 487 -7.70 0.33 20.18
C LYS A 487 -7.20 0.53 21.61
N GLY A 488 -5.88 0.58 21.80
CA GLY A 488 -5.25 0.81 23.10
C GLY A 488 -5.16 2.30 23.45
N LYS A 489 -4.51 2.61 24.58
CA LYS A 489 -4.28 4.01 25.01
C LYS A 489 -3.40 4.77 24.02
N VAL A 490 -2.37 4.12 23.49
CA VAL A 490 -1.35 4.74 22.62
C VAL A 490 -1.09 3.96 21.33
N ARG A 491 -1.75 2.82 21.12
CA ARG A 491 -1.47 1.90 20.01
C ARG A 491 -2.75 1.33 19.43
N ASP A 492 -2.79 1.18 18.12
CA ASP A 492 -3.86 0.50 17.41
C ASP A 492 -3.35 -0.81 16.82
N ILE A 493 -4.17 -1.85 16.86
CA ILE A 493 -3.84 -3.20 16.39
C ILE A 493 -4.81 -3.60 15.29
N TYR A 494 -4.28 -3.94 14.12
CA TYR A 494 -5.04 -4.35 12.95
C TYR A 494 -4.68 -5.77 12.52
N SER A 495 -5.65 -6.48 11.93
CA SER A 495 -5.34 -7.68 11.15
C SER A 495 -4.98 -7.30 9.71
N LEU A 496 -4.02 -8.01 9.14
CA LEU A 496 -3.69 -7.91 7.71
C LEU A 496 -4.69 -8.74 6.87
N PRO A 497 -5.05 -8.29 5.65
CA PRO A 497 -6.14 -8.89 4.88
C PRO A 497 -5.72 -10.10 4.04
N ALA A 498 -4.42 -10.29 3.79
CA ALA A 498 -3.94 -11.36 2.93
C ALA A 498 -4.03 -12.73 3.65
N PRO A 499 -4.45 -13.81 2.97
CA PRO A 499 -4.56 -15.15 3.57
C PRO A 499 -3.26 -15.66 4.21
N GLU A 500 -2.11 -15.30 3.65
CA GLU A 500 -0.76 -15.61 4.15
C GLU A 500 -0.32 -14.80 5.38
N ASP A 501 -1.12 -13.81 5.80
CA ASP A 501 -0.85 -12.96 6.95
C ASP A 501 -1.81 -13.22 8.13
N GLN A 502 -2.59 -14.30 8.10
CA GLN A 502 -3.56 -14.63 9.16
C GLN A 502 -2.91 -14.85 10.55
N ASP A 503 -1.63 -15.19 10.57
CA ASP A 503 -0.78 -15.36 11.75
C ASP A 503 0.01 -14.09 12.11
N LYS A 504 -0.30 -12.94 11.48
CA LYS A 504 0.38 -11.66 11.70
C LYS A 504 -0.60 -10.58 12.14
N LEU A 505 -0.05 -9.58 12.82
CA LEU A 505 -0.76 -8.37 13.27
C LEU A 505 0.03 -7.14 12.85
N LEU A 506 -0.68 -6.06 12.51
CA LEU A 506 -0.09 -4.74 12.32
C LEU A 506 -0.30 -3.92 13.59
N PHE A 507 0.81 -3.55 14.23
CA PHE A 507 0.84 -2.66 15.38
C PHE A 507 1.16 -1.25 14.90
N VAL A 508 0.40 -0.25 15.35
CA VAL A 508 0.60 1.17 15.00
C VAL A 508 0.73 1.99 16.28
N ALA A 509 1.93 2.48 16.59
CA ALA A 509 2.16 3.39 17.70
C ALA A 509 1.70 4.80 17.32
N THR A 510 0.67 5.30 18.01
CA THR A 510 0.10 6.63 17.76
C THR A 510 0.82 7.71 18.59
N ASP A 511 0.62 8.96 18.23
CA ASP A 511 1.12 10.12 18.99
C ASP A 511 0.26 10.46 20.21
N ARG A 512 -0.76 9.66 20.51
CA ARG A 512 -1.58 9.82 21.71
C ARG A 512 -0.72 9.76 22.96
N MET A 513 -1.05 10.66 23.89
CA MET A 513 -0.45 10.73 25.21
C MET A 513 -1.51 10.46 26.27
N SER A 514 -1.14 9.66 27.27
CA SER A 514 -2.02 9.36 28.40
C SER A 514 -1.29 9.51 29.72
N ALA A 515 -2.04 9.95 30.75
CA ALA A 515 -1.58 10.04 32.12
C ALA A 515 -2.76 9.82 33.06
N PHE A 516 -2.54 9.10 34.16
CA PHE A 516 -3.60 8.72 35.11
C PHE A 516 -4.80 8.06 34.43
N ASP A 517 -4.52 7.16 33.47
CA ASP A 517 -5.51 6.41 32.67
C ASP A 517 -6.40 7.23 31.73
N VAL A 518 -6.20 8.55 31.64
CA VAL A 518 -6.90 9.44 30.72
C VAL A 518 -6.02 9.81 29.52
N ILE A 519 -6.60 9.83 28.31
CA ILE A 519 -5.94 10.25 27.06
C ILE A 519 -6.15 11.76 26.88
N MET A 520 -5.08 12.48 26.53
CA MET A 520 -5.14 13.92 26.27
C MET A 520 -5.76 14.23 24.89
N ASN A 521 -6.35 15.42 24.71
CA ASN A 521 -7.02 15.83 23.47
C ASN A 521 -6.06 16.01 22.29
N ASN A 522 -4.84 16.44 22.55
CA ASN A 522 -3.76 16.54 21.58
C ASN A 522 -2.65 15.52 21.87
N GLY A 523 -1.91 15.15 20.82
CA GLY A 523 -0.79 14.22 20.91
C GLY A 523 0.56 14.91 21.06
N ILE A 524 1.61 14.09 21.21
CA ILE A 524 3.00 14.50 21.14
C ILE A 524 3.53 14.15 19.75
N PRO A 525 3.81 15.13 18.87
CA PRO A 525 4.29 14.86 17.51
C PRO A 525 5.51 13.93 17.50
N SER A 526 5.54 12.98 16.57
CA SER A 526 6.63 12.01 16.39
C SER A 526 6.88 11.05 17.58
N LYS A 527 6.02 11.04 18.61
CA LYS A 527 6.10 10.09 19.72
C LYS A 527 6.00 8.65 19.22
N GLY A 528 5.01 8.35 18.37
CA GLY A 528 4.82 7.00 17.85
C GLY A 528 6.06 6.46 17.14
N ILE A 529 6.72 7.31 16.36
CA ILE A 529 7.98 6.99 15.68
C ILE A 529 9.08 6.69 16.71
N THR A 530 9.25 7.59 17.68
CA THR A 530 10.27 7.46 18.74
C THR A 530 10.13 6.16 19.53
N LEU A 531 8.91 5.81 19.93
CA LEU A 531 8.64 4.56 20.69
C LEU A 531 8.93 3.31 19.85
N THR A 532 8.55 3.32 18.57
CA THR A 532 8.80 2.21 17.65
C THR A 532 10.29 2.04 17.39
N THR A 533 11.02 3.11 17.11
CA THR A 533 12.48 3.07 16.90
C THR A 533 13.23 2.52 18.12
N LEU A 534 12.92 3.00 19.33
CA LEU A 534 13.49 2.49 20.58
C LEU A 534 13.20 1.00 20.77
N SER A 535 11.95 0.58 20.55
CA SER A 535 11.57 -0.84 20.71
C SER A 535 12.34 -1.73 19.74
N LEU A 536 12.47 -1.33 18.47
CA LEU A 536 13.24 -2.08 17.46
C LEU A 536 14.71 -2.24 17.86
N PHE A 537 15.33 -1.17 18.37
CA PHE A 537 16.70 -1.22 18.87
C PHE A 537 16.86 -2.24 20.01
N TRP A 538 15.96 -2.20 21.00
CA TRP A 538 16.01 -3.12 22.13
C TRP A 538 15.69 -4.57 21.75
N PHE A 539 14.76 -4.79 20.82
CA PHE A 539 14.49 -6.11 20.29
C PHE A 539 15.72 -6.73 19.61
N ASP A 540 16.52 -5.93 18.89
CA ASP A 540 17.77 -6.41 18.30
C ASP A 540 18.86 -6.64 19.35
N LYS A 541 19.02 -5.70 20.28
CA LYS A 541 20.02 -5.77 21.35
C LYS A 541 19.84 -7.00 22.25
N LEU A 542 18.59 -7.33 22.58
CA LEU A 542 18.23 -8.37 23.57
C LEU A 542 17.88 -9.72 22.94
N LYS A 543 17.97 -9.86 21.61
CA LYS A 543 17.57 -11.10 20.88
C LYS A 543 18.29 -12.37 21.33
N ASN A 544 19.47 -12.25 21.93
CA ASN A 544 20.25 -13.38 22.44
C ASN A 544 19.72 -13.94 23.77
N ILE A 545 18.86 -13.20 24.47
CA ILE A 545 18.24 -13.64 25.72
C ILE A 545 16.97 -14.45 25.43
N ILE A 546 16.11 -13.93 24.56
CA ILE A 546 14.82 -14.54 24.21
C ILE A 546 14.39 -14.07 22.81
N PRO A 547 13.69 -14.91 22.00
CA PRO A 547 13.12 -14.46 20.73
C PRO A 547 12.01 -13.42 20.95
N ASN A 548 11.69 -12.67 19.89
CA ASN A 548 10.61 -11.68 19.91
C ASN A 548 9.62 -11.86 18.75
N HIS A 549 8.51 -11.12 18.78
CA HIS A 549 7.46 -11.22 17.79
C HIS A 549 7.64 -10.36 16.52
N VAL A 550 8.65 -9.48 16.44
CA VAL A 550 8.74 -8.52 15.33
C VAL A 550 9.19 -9.23 14.05
N LEU A 551 8.46 -8.96 12.96
CA LEU A 551 8.78 -9.42 11.61
C LEU A 551 9.26 -8.27 10.71
N THR A 552 8.57 -7.13 10.79
CA THR A 552 8.79 -5.99 9.89
C THR A 552 8.59 -4.66 10.62
N PRO A 553 9.50 -3.68 10.49
CA PRO A 553 10.82 -3.87 9.90
C PRO A 553 11.65 -4.83 10.77
N SER A 554 12.69 -5.43 10.20
CA SER A 554 13.64 -6.21 10.99
C SER A 554 14.19 -5.36 12.15
N PRO A 555 14.26 -5.87 13.39
CA PRO A 555 14.89 -5.15 14.50
C PRO A 555 16.32 -4.65 14.18
N ALA A 556 17.06 -5.39 13.36
CA ALA A 556 18.41 -5.01 12.91
C ALA A 556 18.42 -3.73 12.04
N SER A 557 17.27 -3.35 11.47
CA SER A 557 17.08 -2.12 10.69
C SER A 557 16.77 -0.89 11.56
N CYS A 558 16.90 -0.96 12.89
CA CYS A 558 16.54 0.15 13.80
C CYS A 558 17.30 1.47 13.57
N LEU A 559 18.44 1.45 12.87
CA LEU A 559 19.21 2.63 12.47
C LEU A 559 18.90 3.12 11.05
N ALA A 560 18.13 2.36 10.26
CA ALA A 560 17.71 2.78 8.93
C ALA A 560 16.68 3.91 9.03
N SER A 561 16.59 4.76 8.01
CA SER A 561 15.52 5.76 8.01
C SER A 561 14.16 5.06 7.89
N PRO A 562 13.07 5.62 8.46
CA PRO A 562 11.73 5.10 8.28
C PRO A 562 11.37 4.82 6.82
N SER A 563 11.85 5.66 5.89
CA SER A 563 11.63 5.49 4.46
C SER A 563 12.40 4.31 3.86
N ASP A 564 13.59 4.01 4.35
CA ASP A 564 14.38 2.86 3.87
C ASP A 564 13.71 1.54 4.31
N SER A 565 13.33 1.48 5.59
CA SER A 565 12.62 0.34 6.18
C SER A 565 11.21 0.12 5.63
N TRP A 566 10.58 1.17 5.07
CA TRP A 566 9.25 1.05 4.47
C TRP A 566 9.21 0.01 3.34
N SER A 567 10.31 -0.20 2.63
CA SER A 567 10.42 -1.19 1.56
C SER A 567 10.19 -2.63 2.02
N GLU A 568 10.34 -2.92 3.32
CA GLU A 568 10.07 -4.24 3.92
C GLU A 568 8.57 -4.49 4.15
N PHE A 569 7.74 -3.44 4.19
CA PHE A 569 6.29 -3.56 4.42
C PHE A 569 5.53 -4.04 3.17
N PRO A 570 4.41 -4.78 3.34
CA PRO A 570 3.52 -5.11 2.23
C PRO A 570 3.00 -3.86 1.53
N ARG A 571 3.09 -3.86 0.19
CA ARG A 571 2.62 -2.76 -0.67
C ARG A 571 1.12 -2.45 -0.53
N SER A 572 0.33 -3.37 0.03
CA SER A 572 -1.07 -3.13 0.38
C SER A 572 -1.25 -2.03 1.43
N LEU A 573 -0.20 -1.69 2.19
CA LEU A 573 -0.20 -0.63 3.19
C LEU A 573 0.28 0.73 2.65
N ASP A 574 0.78 0.81 1.41
CA ASP A 574 1.34 2.04 0.82
C ASP A 574 0.33 3.21 0.82
N GLU A 575 -0.97 2.93 0.73
CA GLU A 575 -2.01 3.97 0.77
C GLU A 575 -2.21 4.62 2.15
N TYR A 576 -1.60 4.04 3.19
CA TYR A 576 -1.68 4.51 4.57
C TYR A 576 -0.30 4.91 5.11
N ARG A 577 0.70 5.07 4.23
CA ARG A 577 2.09 5.31 4.60
C ARG A 577 2.25 6.54 5.50
N ASP A 578 1.51 7.59 5.24
CA ASP A 578 1.44 8.83 6.04
C ASP A 578 1.07 8.58 7.52
N GLN A 579 0.28 7.54 7.79
CA GLN A 579 -0.18 7.16 9.13
C GLN A 579 0.65 6.02 9.75
N LEU A 580 1.52 5.35 8.99
CA LEU A 580 2.19 4.11 9.40
C LEU A 580 3.73 4.22 9.43
N GLU A 581 4.32 4.99 8.52
CA GLU A 581 5.77 5.07 8.33
C GLU A 581 6.49 5.45 9.63
N GLY A 582 7.51 4.66 9.97
CA GLY A 582 8.33 4.85 11.17
C GLY A 582 7.65 4.53 12.50
N ARG A 583 6.32 4.33 12.52
CA ARG A 583 5.55 4.11 13.75
C ARG A 583 4.82 2.78 13.79
N SER A 584 4.85 1.98 12.72
CA SER A 584 4.23 0.66 12.69
C SER A 584 5.22 -0.50 12.76
N MET A 585 4.75 -1.66 13.22
CA MET A 585 5.45 -2.95 13.15
C MET A 585 4.48 -4.06 12.75
N ILE A 586 4.90 -4.97 11.87
CA ILE A 586 4.23 -6.25 11.65
C ILE A 586 4.84 -7.27 12.60
N VAL A 587 3.98 -7.95 13.36
CA VAL A 587 4.37 -8.86 14.42
C VAL A 587 3.67 -10.21 14.29
N LYS A 588 4.30 -11.27 14.80
CA LYS A 588 3.69 -12.60 14.93
C LYS A 588 2.54 -12.55 15.91
N LYS A 589 1.40 -13.12 15.52
CA LYS A 589 0.27 -13.38 16.40
C LYS A 589 0.63 -14.50 17.37
N CYS A 590 0.43 -14.27 18.66
CA CYS A 590 0.73 -15.23 19.73
C CYS A 590 -0.32 -15.12 20.84
N GLU A 591 -0.33 -16.09 21.75
CA GLU A 591 -1.15 -16.04 22.95
C GLU A 591 -0.44 -15.18 24.01
N VAL A 592 -1.07 -14.10 24.46
CA VAL A 592 -0.48 -13.21 25.47
C VAL A 592 -0.58 -13.84 26.85
N VAL A 593 0.53 -13.88 27.58
CA VAL A 593 0.48 -14.24 29.00
C VAL A 593 -0.03 -13.03 29.78
N LYS A 594 -1.15 -13.20 30.51
CA LYS A 594 -1.86 -12.10 31.20
C LYS A 594 -1.15 -11.61 32.48
N ILE A 595 0.15 -11.34 32.39
CA ILE A 595 1.01 -10.86 33.47
C ILE A 595 1.92 -9.77 32.90
N GLU A 596 1.97 -8.63 33.56
CA GLU A 596 2.99 -7.63 33.28
C GLU A 596 4.21 -7.87 34.15
N ALA A 597 5.36 -8.10 33.52
CA ALA A 597 6.59 -8.40 34.21
C ALA A 597 7.35 -7.11 34.53
N ILE A 598 7.00 -6.49 35.65
CA ILE A 598 7.69 -5.28 36.13
C ILE A 598 8.96 -5.70 36.88
N VAL A 599 10.09 -5.12 36.50
CA VAL A 599 11.38 -5.30 37.20
C VAL A 599 11.90 -3.95 37.66
N ARG A 600 12.37 -3.88 38.89
CA ARG A 600 12.84 -2.65 39.55
C ARG A 600 14.27 -2.83 40.02
N GLY A 601 15.16 -1.91 39.67
CA GLY A 601 16.49 -1.84 40.30
C GLY A 601 16.65 -0.66 41.25
N TYR A 602 15.65 0.22 41.34
CA TYR A 602 15.64 1.36 42.25
C TYR A 602 14.28 1.47 42.95
N ILE A 603 14.29 1.89 44.22
CA ILE A 603 13.06 2.06 45.00
C ILE A 603 12.44 3.45 44.75
N THR A 604 11.37 3.50 43.98
CA THR A 604 10.69 4.76 43.60
C THR A 604 9.20 4.54 43.34
N GLY A 605 8.44 5.62 43.14
CA GLY A 605 7.03 5.56 42.76
C GLY A 605 6.15 4.75 43.72
N SER A 606 5.40 3.78 43.18
CA SER A 606 4.51 2.91 43.97
C SER A 606 5.27 2.04 44.97
N ALA A 607 6.45 1.51 44.59
CA ALA A 607 7.29 0.71 45.49
C ALA A 607 7.77 1.53 46.69
N TRP A 608 8.21 2.77 46.47
CA TRP A 608 8.56 3.68 47.56
C TRP A 608 7.36 4.04 48.45
N SER A 609 6.19 4.19 47.84
CA SER A 609 4.95 4.51 48.56
C SER A 609 4.49 3.37 49.47
N GLU A 610 4.69 2.11 49.07
CA GLU A 610 4.44 0.92 49.89
C GLU A 610 5.48 0.78 51.00
N TYR A 611 6.78 0.87 50.65
CA TYR A 611 7.86 0.73 51.61
C TYR A 611 7.76 1.71 52.78
N LYS A 612 7.37 2.97 52.53
CA LYS A 612 7.13 3.95 53.60
C LYS A 612 6.01 3.55 54.58
N LYS A 613 5.06 2.74 54.14
CA LYS A 613 3.89 2.33 54.94
C LYS A 613 4.13 1.01 55.67
N SER A 614 4.74 0.03 55.00
CA SER A 614 4.82 -1.35 55.47
C SER A 614 6.20 -1.98 55.38
N GLN A 615 7.23 -1.23 54.93
CA GLN A 615 8.58 -1.75 54.66
C GLN A 615 8.62 -2.93 53.68
N THR A 616 7.61 -3.03 52.82
CA THR A 616 7.50 -4.05 51.78
C THR A 616 7.44 -3.43 50.38
N VAL A 617 7.72 -4.25 49.37
CA VAL A 617 7.41 -3.98 47.96
C VAL A 617 6.70 -5.18 47.36
N HIS A 618 5.45 -5.03 46.93
CA HIS A 618 4.58 -6.13 46.51
C HIS A 618 4.47 -7.23 47.59
N GLY A 619 4.53 -6.86 48.87
CA GLY A 619 4.52 -7.78 50.01
C GLY A 619 5.87 -8.45 50.32
N ILE A 620 6.93 -8.18 49.56
CA ILE A 620 8.29 -8.68 49.81
C ILE A 620 8.95 -7.77 50.85
N GLU A 621 9.48 -8.34 51.93
CA GLU A 621 10.21 -7.58 52.96
C GLU A 621 11.48 -6.94 52.38
N MET A 622 11.68 -5.66 52.67
CA MET A 622 12.84 -4.90 52.20
C MET A 622 13.75 -4.50 53.37
N PRO A 623 15.07 -4.32 53.14
CA PRO A 623 15.99 -3.85 54.17
C PRO A 623 15.53 -2.54 54.82
N GLU A 624 15.77 -2.39 56.12
CA GLU A 624 15.49 -1.14 56.84
C GLU A 624 16.39 0.02 56.36
N GLY A 625 15.87 1.24 56.44
CA GLY A 625 16.66 2.46 56.20
C GLY A 625 16.84 2.85 54.73
N LEU A 626 16.14 2.22 53.79
CA LEU A 626 16.15 2.65 52.39
C LEU A 626 15.54 4.06 52.26
N VAL A 627 16.12 4.85 51.37
CA VAL A 627 15.60 6.19 51.01
C VAL A 627 15.11 6.22 49.55
N GLU A 628 14.32 7.24 49.20
CA GLU A 628 13.76 7.38 47.86
C GLU A 628 14.82 7.38 46.77
N SER A 629 14.53 6.68 45.67
CA SER A 629 15.41 6.51 44.52
C SER A 629 16.72 5.79 44.83
N GLU A 630 16.82 5.05 45.93
CA GLU A 630 17.99 4.22 46.22
C GLU A 630 18.05 2.97 45.33
N LYS A 631 19.26 2.60 44.89
CA LYS A 631 19.51 1.36 44.14
C LYS A 631 19.28 0.15 45.05
N LEU A 632 18.48 -0.79 44.58
CA LEU A 632 18.25 -2.06 45.27
C LEU A 632 19.49 -2.96 45.18
N PRO A 633 19.73 -3.82 46.19
CA PRO A 633 20.86 -4.77 46.17
C PRO A 633 20.85 -5.68 44.94
N GLU A 634 19.66 -6.17 44.57
CA GLU A 634 19.40 -6.96 43.38
C GLU A 634 18.11 -6.46 42.70
N PRO A 635 17.98 -6.60 41.36
CA PRO A 635 16.74 -6.28 40.68
C PRO A 635 15.56 -7.11 41.22
N LEU A 636 14.47 -6.44 41.53
CA LEU A 636 13.28 -7.05 42.12
C LEU A 636 12.21 -7.27 41.06
N PHE A 637 11.73 -8.50 40.92
CA PHE A 637 10.57 -8.84 40.10
C PHE A 637 9.27 -8.55 40.88
N THR A 638 8.43 -7.68 40.33
CA THR A 638 7.23 -7.14 41.01
C THR A 638 6.02 -7.17 40.07
N PRO A 639 5.46 -8.35 39.75
CA PRO A 639 4.48 -8.50 38.68
C PRO A 639 3.12 -7.85 39.01
N SER A 640 2.35 -7.58 37.95
CA SER A 640 0.93 -7.23 38.02
C SER A 640 0.08 -8.13 37.11
N THR A 641 -1.19 -8.30 37.45
CA THR A 641 -2.17 -8.94 36.58
C THR A 641 -2.58 -7.99 35.46
N LYS A 642 -2.79 -8.54 34.27
CA LYS A 642 -3.32 -7.78 33.13
C LYS A 642 -4.84 -7.97 33.08
N ALA A 643 -5.59 -6.93 33.41
CA ALA A 643 -7.05 -6.99 33.43
C ALA A 643 -7.66 -6.83 32.02
N ASP A 644 -8.92 -7.23 31.82
CA ASP A 644 -9.61 -7.02 30.54
C ASP A 644 -9.90 -5.52 30.32
N GLN A 645 -10.11 -5.11 29.07
CA GLN A 645 -10.13 -3.70 28.65
C GLN A 645 -11.21 -2.88 29.40
N GLY A 646 -10.80 -2.04 30.36
CA GLY A 646 -11.69 -1.22 31.21
C GLY A 646 -11.52 -1.44 32.72
N GLU A 647 -10.76 -2.47 33.12
CA GLU A 647 -10.39 -2.74 34.52
C GLU A 647 -8.94 -2.30 34.81
N HIS A 648 -8.58 -2.15 36.09
CA HIS A 648 -7.24 -1.73 36.50
C HIS A 648 -6.33 -2.93 36.77
N ASP A 649 -5.08 -2.84 36.32
CA ASP A 649 -4.03 -3.81 36.62
C ASP A 649 -3.74 -3.84 38.13
N GLU A 650 -3.62 -5.03 38.71
CA GLU A 650 -3.40 -5.20 40.15
C GLU A 650 -1.99 -5.73 40.42
N ASN A 651 -1.25 -5.07 41.30
CA ASN A 651 0.04 -5.56 41.78
C ASN A 651 -0.15 -6.87 42.54
N ILE A 652 0.59 -7.91 42.16
CA ILE A 652 0.57 -9.20 42.83
C ILE A 652 1.94 -9.55 43.39
N HIS A 653 1.94 -10.37 44.44
CA HIS A 653 3.18 -10.97 44.96
C HIS A 653 3.74 -11.95 43.91
N PRO A 654 5.07 -12.03 43.69
CA PRO A 654 5.67 -12.95 42.71
C PRO A 654 5.21 -14.41 42.83
N ASP A 655 5.00 -14.90 44.06
CA ASP A 655 4.47 -16.23 44.31
C ASP A 655 3.11 -16.54 43.67
N LYS A 656 2.34 -15.51 43.29
CA LYS A 656 1.02 -15.66 42.64
C LYS A 656 1.11 -15.86 41.13
N VAL A 657 2.26 -15.60 40.51
CA VAL A 657 2.48 -15.79 39.06
C VAL A 657 2.26 -17.26 38.67
N LYS A 658 2.71 -18.20 39.50
CA LYS A 658 2.55 -19.65 39.25
C LYS A 658 1.09 -20.11 39.23
N ASP A 659 0.20 -19.38 39.91
CA ASP A 659 -1.23 -19.68 39.94
C ASP A 659 -1.90 -19.29 38.60
N ILE A 660 -1.28 -18.38 37.84
CA ILE A 660 -1.79 -17.86 36.56
C ILE A 660 -1.24 -18.66 35.37
N CYS A 661 0.07 -18.85 35.30
CA CYS A 661 0.73 -19.43 34.12
C CYS A 661 1.38 -20.80 34.37
N GLY A 662 1.31 -21.31 35.60
CA GLY A 662 1.94 -22.55 36.03
C GLY A 662 3.39 -22.35 36.52
N PRO A 663 3.92 -23.26 37.35
CA PRO A 663 5.19 -23.07 38.05
C PRO A 663 6.42 -23.01 37.14
N GLU A 664 6.48 -23.86 36.11
CA GLU A 664 7.62 -23.91 35.17
C GLU A 664 7.72 -22.61 34.36
N LEU A 665 6.58 -22.09 33.90
CA LEU A 665 6.52 -20.85 33.14
C LEU A 665 6.77 -19.63 34.04
N ALA A 666 6.26 -19.64 35.28
CA ALA A 666 6.50 -18.57 36.26
C ALA A 666 8.00 -18.39 36.57
N GLU A 667 8.73 -19.49 36.80
CA GLU A 667 10.19 -19.45 37.02
C GLU A 667 10.93 -18.90 35.80
N GLN A 668 10.52 -19.33 34.60
CA GLN A 668 11.10 -18.83 33.35
C GLN A 668 10.83 -17.32 33.18
N PHE A 669 9.60 -16.87 33.47
CA PHE A 669 9.18 -15.46 33.39
C PHE A 669 10.07 -14.56 34.24
N GLU A 670 10.19 -14.88 35.53
CA GLU A 670 10.98 -14.09 36.49
C GLU A 670 12.45 -14.03 36.05
N LYS A 671 13.04 -15.19 35.75
CA LYS A 671 14.44 -15.29 35.34
C LYS A 671 14.74 -14.51 34.06
N VAL A 672 13.87 -14.60 33.06
CA VAL A 672 14.05 -13.88 31.79
C VAL A 672 13.84 -12.38 31.99
N ALA A 673 12.80 -11.97 32.74
CA ALA A 673 12.52 -10.55 32.99
C ALA A 673 13.67 -9.87 33.75
N ILE A 674 14.19 -10.51 34.80
CA ILE A 674 15.36 -10.01 35.55
C ILE A 674 16.57 -9.92 34.62
N ARG A 675 16.84 -10.94 33.80
CA ARG A 675 17.97 -10.91 32.87
C ARG A 675 17.86 -9.81 31.81
N LEU A 676 16.68 -9.62 31.22
CA LEU A 676 16.41 -8.53 30.27
C LEU A 676 16.64 -7.17 30.92
N TYR A 677 16.11 -6.98 32.13
CA TYR A 677 16.29 -5.75 32.89
C TYR A 677 17.77 -5.49 33.20
N THR A 678 18.50 -6.49 33.71
CA THR A 678 19.90 -6.34 34.09
C THR A 678 20.74 -5.89 32.88
N GLU A 679 20.65 -6.60 31.76
CA GLU A 679 21.42 -6.28 30.55
C GLU A 679 21.04 -4.89 29.98
N ALA A 680 19.75 -4.54 30.00
CA ALA A 680 19.28 -3.23 29.58
C ALA A 680 19.73 -2.10 30.53
N SER A 681 19.73 -2.36 31.84
CA SER A 681 20.11 -1.37 32.86
C SER A 681 21.61 -1.07 32.85
N GLU A 682 22.44 -2.09 32.61
CA GLU A 682 23.88 -1.95 32.45
C GLU A 682 24.19 -1.16 31.17
N TYR A 683 23.57 -1.53 30.05
CA TYR A 683 23.74 -0.81 28.79
C TYR A 683 23.25 0.65 28.88
N ALA A 684 22.10 0.90 29.50
CA ALA A 684 21.60 2.26 29.69
C ALA A 684 22.57 3.11 30.53
N LEU A 685 23.20 2.51 31.55
CA LEU A 685 24.15 3.21 32.42
C LEU A 685 25.40 3.64 31.65
N GLU A 686 25.92 2.79 30.77
CA GLU A 686 27.01 3.13 29.84
C GLU A 686 26.65 4.31 28.93
N ARG A 687 25.36 4.47 28.62
CA ARG A 687 24.80 5.60 27.85
C ARG A 687 24.38 6.80 28.70
N GLY A 688 24.80 6.85 29.97
CA GLY A 688 24.51 7.97 30.87
C GLY A 688 23.05 8.04 31.36
N LEU A 689 22.32 6.92 31.28
CA LEU A 689 20.94 6.78 31.75
C LEU A 689 20.83 5.73 32.86
N ILE A 690 20.10 6.04 33.92
CA ILE A 690 19.71 5.05 34.92
C ILE A 690 18.33 4.53 34.54
N LEU A 691 18.22 3.24 34.24
CA LEU A 691 16.94 2.53 34.16
C LEU A 691 16.52 2.17 35.59
N ALA A 692 15.45 2.80 36.09
CA ALA A 692 14.98 2.60 37.47
C ALA A 692 14.06 1.38 37.60
N ASP A 693 13.12 1.29 36.67
CA ASP A 693 12.16 0.19 36.52
C ASP A 693 11.64 0.13 35.07
N THR A 694 11.20 -1.06 34.66
CA THR A 694 10.61 -1.33 33.36
C THR A 694 9.50 -2.37 33.48
N LYS A 695 8.66 -2.45 32.45
CA LYS A 695 7.58 -3.41 32.31
C LYS A 695 7.75 -4.17 30.99
N PHE A 696 7.88 -5.49 31.07
CA PHE A 696 7.88 -6.37 29.90
C PHE A 696 6.56 -7.12 29.75
N GLU A 697 6.20 -7.44 28.52
CA GLU A 697 5.12 -8.36 28.20
C GLU A 697 5.66 -9.54 27.39
N PHE A 698 5.03 -10.70 27.57
CA PHE A 698 5.46 -11.94 26.93
C PHE A 698 4.28 -12.67 26.28
N GLY A 699 4.59 -13.40 25.21
CA GLY A 699 3.65 -14.23 24.48
C GLY A 699 4.14 -15.67 24.37
N LEU A 700 3.20 -16.58 24.15
CA LEU A 700 3.42 -17.98 23.82
C LEU A 700 3.17 -18.17 22.33
N LEU A 701 4.23 -18.53 21.61
CA LEU A 701 4.20 -18.77 20.17
C LEU A 701 4.22 -20.27 19.89
N ALA A 702 3.13 -20.81 19.33
CA ALA A 702 3.08 -22.19 18.87
C ALA A 702 3.83 -22.34 17.53
N ASP A 703 4.51 -23.46 17.34
CA ASP A 703 5.09 -23.84 16.05
C ASP A 703 4.11 -24.76 15.29
N PRO A 704 3.51 -24.29 14.17
CA PRO A 704 2.57 -25.10 13.39
C PRO A 704 3.19 -26.38 12.83
N THR A 705 4.51 -26.40 12.63
CA THR A 705 5.25 -27.58 12.13
C THR A 705 5.49 -28.62 13.23
N LYS A 706 5.31 -28.22 14.50
CA LYS A 706 5.50 -29.07 15.68
C LYS A 706 4.32 -28.93 16.66
N PRO A 707 3.12 -29.38 16.27
CA PRO A 707 1.90 -29.17 17.06
C PRO A 707 1.88 -29.86 18.43
N ASN A 708 2.84 -30.76 18.70
CA ASN A 708 2.98 -31.49 19.96
C ASN A 708 4.06 -30.92 20.90
N GLU A 709 4.80 -29.90 20.49
CA GLU A 709 5.76 -29.21 21.37
C GLU A 709 5.05 -28.09 22.16
N LYS A 710 5.56 -27.79 23.37
CA LYS A 710 5.06 -26.65 24.15
C LYS A 710 5.34 -25.35 23.38
N PRO A 711 4.42 -24.37 23.38
CA PRO A 711 4.65 -23.09 22.73
C PRO A 711 5.86 -22.39 23.36
N GLN A 712 6.62 -21.68 22.54
CA GLN A 712 7.82 -20.98 22.95
C GLN A 712 7.46 -19.63 23.59
N LEU A 713 8.08 -19.32 24.73
CA LEU A 713 8.01 -17.99 25.33
C LEU A 713 8.79 -16.99 24.47
N ILE A 714 8.16 -15.87 24.13
CA ILE A 714 8.75 -14.78 23.34
C ILE A 714 8.45 -13.42 23.96
N LEU A 715 9.34 -12.45 23.75
CA LEU A 715 9.16 -11.05 24.13
C LEU A 715 8.24 -10.33 23.12
N ILE A 716 7.26 -9.58 23.61
CA ILE A 716 6.24 -8.92 22.79
C ILE A 716 6.03 -7.47 23.22
N ASP A 717 5.15 -6.78 22.48
CA ASP A 717 4.66 -5.42 22.71
C ASP A 717 5.70 -4.32 22.42
N GLU A 718 5.78 -3.24 23.21
CA GLU A 718 6.95 -2.35 23.20
C GLU A 718 7.95 -2.77 24.27
N VAL A 719 9.22 -2.45 24.01
CA VAL A 719 10.30 -2.82 24.90
C VAL A 719 11.12 -1.58 25.23
N LEU A 720 11.21 -1.29 26.54
CA LEU A 720 12.16 -0.32 27.09
C LEU A 720 12.01 1.11 26.52
N THR A 721 10.77 1.54 26.30
CA THR A 721 10.46 2.90 25.83
C THR A 721 10.14 3.82 27.01
N PRO A 722 10.18 5.16 26.85
CA PRO A 722 9.72 6.09 27.88
C PRO A 722 8.24 5.92 28.33
N ASP A 723 7.43 5.18 27.56
CA ASP A 723 6.05 4.86 27.94
C ASP A 723 5.97 3.65 28.88
N SER A 724 6.94 2.72 28.82
CA SER A 724 6.99 1.48 29.61
C SER A 724 8.14 1.42 30.62
N SER A 725 9.05 2.39 30.61
CA SER A 725 10.27 2.41 31.42
C SER A 725 10.60 3.78 31.99
N ARG A 726 11.17 3.77 33.20
CA ARG A 726 11.63 4.96 33.90
C ARG A 726 13.12 5.15 33.71
N TYR A 727 13.48 6.13 32.89
CA TYR A 727 14.86 6.56 32.68
C TYR A 727 15.16 7.85 33.44
N TRP A 728 16.30 7.90 34.13
CA TRP A 728 16.85 9.09 34.78
C TRP A 728 18.21 9.46 34.20
N SER A 729 18.61 10.72 34.30
CA SER A 729 19.96 11.14 33.92
C SER A 729 20.95 10.72 35.00
N ALA A 730 21.94 9.89 34.65
CA ALA A 730 22.97 9.44 35.60
C ALA A 730 23.76 10.62 36.19
N SER A 731 24.00 11.68 35.41
CA SER A 731 24.73 12.87 35.83
C SER A 731 24.01 13.72 36.89
N ASN A 732 22.67 13.66 36.92
CA ASN A 732 21.84 14.46 37.82
C ASN A 732 21.26 13.62 38.96
N TYR A 733 21.64 12.35 39.05
CA TYR A 733 21.09 11.42 40.02
C TYR A 733 21.54 11.77 41.44
N VAL A 734 20.58 11.93 42.34
CA VAL A 734 20.84 12.19 43.76
C VAL A 734 19.96 11.29 44.62
N LYS A 735 20.57 10.29 45.27
CA LYS A 735 19.91 9.39 46.23
C LYS A 735 19.14 10.20 47.30
N GLY A 736 17.92 9.75 47.62
CA GLY A 736 17.05 10.36 48.63
C GLY A 736 16.13 11.48 48.11
N LYS A 737 16.11 11.73 46.80
CA LYS A 737 15.26 12.76 46.17
C LYS A 737 14.44 12.18 45.02
N PRO A 738 13.35 12.85 44.60
CA PRO A 738 12.75 12.63 43.29
C PRO A 738 13.75 12.93 42.16
N GLN A 739 13.71 12.16 41.08
CA GLN A 739 14.63 12.31 39.96
C GLN A 739 13.93 12.92 38.74
N ALA A 740 14.67 13.75 37.99
CA ALA A 740 14.22 14.20 36.68
C ALA A 740 14.16 12.99 35.73
N SER A 741 12.95 12.68 35.27
CA SER A 741 12.67 11.52 34.45
C SER A 741 12.43 11.88 32.98
N PHE A 742 12.79 10.95 32.11
CA PHE A 742 12.48 11.00 30.67
C PHE A 742 11.15 10.30 30.33
N ASP A 743 10.51 9.65 31.32
CA ASP A 743 9.19 9.03 31.19
C ASP A 743 8.04 10.05 31.34
N LYS A 744 6.81 9.53 31.43
CA LYS A 744 5.58 10.31 31.66
C LYS A 744 5.56 11.15 32.94
N GLN A 745 6.55 11.02 33.83
CA GLN A 745 6.54 11.74 35.11
C GLN A 745 6.52 13.26 34.94
N TYR A 746 7.23 13.80 33.93
CA TYR A 746 7.17 15.24 33.63
C TYR A 746 5.73 15.72 33.38
N LEU A 747 4.99 15.01 32.54
CA LEU A 747 3.59 15.31 32.27
C LEU A 747 2.70 15.13 33.50
N ARG A 748 2.94 14.07 34.29
CA ARG A 748 2.19 13.82 35.53
C ARG A 748 2.37 14.94 36.55
N ASP A 749 3.60 15.41 36.73
CA ASP A 749 3.93 16.50 37.65
C ASP A 749 3.25 17.80 37.22
N TRP A 750 3.28 18.11 35.92
CA TRP A 750 2.58 19.26 35.36
C TRP A 750 1.05 19.17 35.55
N LEU A 751 0.44 18.01 35.27
CA LEU A 751 -0.99 17.81 35.49
C LEU A 751 -1.37 17.97 36.96
N ILE A 752 -0.50 17.57 37.89
CA ILE A 752 -0.72 17.76 39.32
C ILE A 752 -0.62 19.25 39.68
N SER A 753 0.41 19.96 39.21
CA SER A 753 0.61 21.38 39.53
C SER A 753 -0.53 22.27 39.02
N GLU A 754 -1.10 21.92 37.86
CA GLU A 754 -2.24 22.64 37.27
C GLU A 754 -3.62 22.19 37.83
N GLY A 755 -3.65 21.22 38.76
CA GLY A 755 -4.91 20.70 39.30
C GLY A 755 -5.76 19.95 38.25
N LEU A 756 -5.10 19.33 37.27
CA LEU A 756 -5.68 18.58 36.15
C LEU A 756 -5.52 17.05 36.28
N LYS A 757 -5.07 16.57 37.45
CA LYS A 757 -4.91 15.14 37.72
C LYS A 757 -6.19 14.37 37.43
N ALA A 758 -6.09 13.37 36.53
CA ALA A 758 -7.18 12.48 36.11
C ALA A 758 -8.44 13.20 35.56
N LYS A 759 -8.30 14.44 35.09
CA LYS A 759 -9.39 15.13 34.38
C LYS A 759 -9.43 14.68 32.92
N GLU A 760 -10.64 14.46 32.42
CA GLU A 760 -10.93 14.25 31.00
C GLU A 760 -10.80 15.56 30.22
N ASP A 761 -10.73 15.46 28.90
CA ASP A 761 -10.69 16.57 27.94
C ASP A 761 -9.54 17.59 28.14
N VAL A 762 -8.41 17.14 28.69
CA VAL A 762 -7.23 17.99 28.89
C VAL A 762 -6.48 18.17 27.56
N THR A 763 -6.26 19.44 27.18
CA THR A 763 -5.38 19.83 26.07
C THR A 763 -4.07 20.35 26.61
N LEU A 764 -2.95 19.74 26.21
CA LEU A 764 -1.62 20.12 26.65
C LEU A 764 -1.17 21.41 25.95
N PRO A 765 -0.64 22.40 26.69
CA PRO A 765 -0.06 23.59 26.08
C PRO A 765 1.24 23.25 25.34
N GLU A 766 1.59 24.05 24.34
CA GLU A 766 2.70 23.78 23.42
C GLU A 766 4.06 23.54 24.11
N HIS A 767 4.37 24.29 25.18
CA HIS A 767 5.61 24.09 25.93
C HIS A 767 5.69 22.74 26.65
N VAL A 768 4.56 22.17 27.09
CA VAL A 768 4.52 20.83 27.69
C VAL A 768 4.66 19.77 26.61
N VAL A 769 4.03 19.97 25.45
CA VAL A 769 4.16 19.09 24.28
C VAL A 769 5.61 19.01 23.84
N GLU A 770 6.27 20.16 23.65
CA GLU A 770 7.64 20.24 23.18
C GLU A 770 8.64 19.67 24.19
N GLU A 771 8.52 19.99 25.48
CA GLU A 771 9.43 19.42 26.49
C GLU A 771 9.24 17.91 26.66
N THR A 772 8.00 17.42 26.55
CA THR A 772 7.74 15.97 26.56
C THR A 772 8.35 15.28 25.36
N ARG A 773 8.18 15.86 24.16
CA ARG A 773 8.82 15.39 22.92
C ARG A 773 10.35 15.35 23.07
N ARG A 774 10.94 16.47 23.51
CA ARG A 774 12.39 16.62 23.70
C ARG A 774 12.96 15.55 24.63
N LYS A 775 12.29 15.25 25.75
CA LYS A 775 12.70 14.20 26.69
C LYS A 775 12.67 12.81 26.05
N TYR A 776 11.64 12.51 25.27
CA TYR A 776 11.49 11.21 24.60
C TYR A 776 12.57 11.02 23.52
N GLU A 777 12.80 12.04 22.70
CA GLU A 777 13.84 12.03 21.67
C GLU A 777 15.24 11.97 22.29
N GLU A 778 15.49 12.69 23.39
CA GLU A 778 16.77 12.63 24.10
C GLU A 778 17.03 11.24 24.70
N ALA A 779 16.01 10.58 25.26
CA ALA A 779 16.13 9.20 25.75
C ALA A 779 16.48 8.24 24.61
N ARG A 780 15.80 8.35 23.45
CA ARG A 780 16.12 7.58 22.23
C ARG A 780 17.58 7.80 21.82
N ASP A 781 17.99 9.06 21.69
CA ASP A 781 19.29 9.40 21.14
C ASP A 781 20.43 8.97 22.06
N ARG A 782 20.25 9.06 23.38
CA ARG A 782 21.21 8.52 24.36
C ARG A 782 21.31 7.00 24.29
N VAL A 783 20.18 6.29 24.35
CA VAL A 783 20.15 4.82 24.29
C VAL A 783 20.84 4.32 23.02
N MET A 784 20.51 4.91 21.87
CA MET A 784 21.02 4.48 20.57
C MET A 784 22.40 5.04 20.23
N GLY A 785 22.91 6.02 20.98
CA GLY A 785 24.16 6.71 20.69
C GLY A 785 24.09 7.53 19.40
N LEU A 786 23.08 8.40 19.27
CA LEU A 786 22.84 9.24 18.10
C LEU A 786 23.21 10.71 18.35
N GLY A 787 23.51 11.43 17.26
CA GLY A 787 23.79 12.87 17.29
C GLY A 787 24.96 13.22 18.21
N GLN A 788 24.73 14.10 19.18
CA GLN A 788 25.75 14.50 20.16
C GLN A 788 26.16 13.39 21.14
N PHE A 789 25.46 12.25 21.14
CA PHE A 789 25.72 11.09 21.99
C PHE A 789 26.41 9.93 21.25
N ALA A 790 26.90 10.16 20.03
CA ALA A 790 27.52 9.13 19.18
C ALA A 790 28.93 8.66 19.61
N ASN A 791 29.45 9.17 20.74
CA ASN A 791 30.78 8.83 21.24
C ASN A 791 30.81 7.54 22.06
#